data_AF-A0A7U9IYJ4-F1
#
_entry.id   AF-A0A7U9IYJ4-F1
#
_cell.length_a   1.000
_cell.length_b   1.000
_cell.length_c   1.000
_cell.angle_alpha   90.00
_cell.angle_beta   90.00
_cell.angle_gamma   90.00
#
_symmetry.space_group_name_H-M   'P 1'
#
loop_
_entity.id
_entity.type
_entity.pdbx_description
1 polymer ?
#
loop_
_entity_poly.entity_id
_entity_poly.type
_entity_poly.pdbx_seq_one_letter_code
_entity_poly.pdbx_strand_id
1 'polypeptide(L)'
;MSMDISDFYQTFFDEADELLADMEQHLLVLQPEAPDAEQLNAIFRAAHSIKGGAGTFGFSVLQETTHLMENLLDEARRGEMQLNTDIINLFLETKDIMQEQLDAYKQSQEPDAVSFDYICQALRQLALEAKGETPSAVTRLSVVAKSEPQDEQSRSQSPRRIILSRLKAGEVDLLEEELGHLTTLTDVVKGADSLSAILPGDIAEDDITAVLCFVIEADQITFETVEVSPKISTPPVLKLAAEQAPTGRVEREKTTRSNESTSIRVAVEKVDQLINLVGELVITQSMLAQRSSELDPVNHGDLITSMGQLQRNARDLQESVMSIRMMPMEYVFSRYPRLVRDLAGKLGKQVELTLVGSSTELDKSLIERIIDPLTHLVRNSLDHGIELPEKRLAAGKNSVGNLILSAEHQGGNICIEVTDDGAGLNRERILAKAASQGLTVSENMSDDEVAMLIFAPGFSTAEQVTDVSGRGVGMDVVKRNIQEMGGHVEIQSKQGTGTTIRILLPLTLAILDGMSVRVADEVFILPLNAVMESLQPREADLHPLAGGERVLEVRGEYLPIVELWKVFNVAGAKTEATQGIVVILQSGGRRYALLVDQLIGQHQVVVKNLESNYRKVPGISAATILGDGSVALIVDVSALQAINREQRMANTAA
;
A
#
# COMPACT_ATOMS: atom_id res chain seq x y z
N MET A 1 -6.94 -27.37 23.03
CA MET A 1 -6.85 -26.68 21.73
C MET A 1 -5.39 -26.74 21.35
N SER A 2 -5.00 -27.57 20.40
CA SER A 2 -3.64 -27.52 19.83
C SER A 2 -3.56 -26.22 19.04
N MET A 3 -2.71 -25.28 19.46
CA MET A 3 -2.38 -24.11 18.63
C MET A 3 -1.91 -24.60 17.26
N ASP A 4 -2.50 -24.06 16.21
CA ASP A 4 -2.12 -24.39 14.84
C ASP A 4 -0.80 -23.68 14.51
N ILE A 5 0.20 -24.42 14.04
CA ILE A 5 1.53 -23.88 13.73
C ILE A 5 1.42 -22.85 12.58
N SER A 6 0.35 -22.91 11.78
CA SER A 6 0.03 -21.93 10.73
C SER A 6 -0.04 -20.49 11.22
N ASP A 7 -0.57 -20.25 12.42
CA ASP A 7 -0.77 -18.88 12.94
C ASP A 7 0.59 -18.23 13.30
N PHE A 8 1.57 -19.04 13.71
CA PHE A 8 2.93 -18.60 13.98
C PHE A 8 3.71 -18.29 12.71
N TYR A 9 3.49 -19.06 11.63
CA TYR A 9 4.08 -18.75 10.32
C TYR A 9 3.60 -17.38 9.81
N GLN A 10 2.30 -17.11 9.88
CA GLN A 10 1.76 -15.84 9.42
C GLN A 10 2.32 -14.66 10.21
N THR A 11 2.40 -14.79 11.53
CA THR A 11 2.97 -13.74 12.41
C THR A 11 4.44 -13.47 12.06
N PHE A 12 5.24 -14.52 11.84
CA PHE A 12 6.63 -14.37 11.42
C PHE A 12 6.75 -13.71 10.05
N PHE A 13 5.91 -14.09 9.08
CA PHE A 13 5.95 -13.52 7.74
C PHE A 13 5.60 -12.03 7.74
N ASP A 14 4.58 -11.64 8.50
CA ASP A 14 4.19 -10.23 8.64
C ASP A 14 5.29 -9.43 9.35
N GLU A 15 5.90 -9.98 10.40
CA GLU A 15 7.03 -9.34 11.11
C GLU A 15 8.27 -9.22 10.20
N ALA A 16 8.60 -10.25 9.44
CA ALA A 16 9.72 -10.24 8.52
C ALA A 16 9.52 -9.22 7.39
N ASP A 17 8.30 -9.04 6.87
CA ASP A 17 7.98 -7.98 5.90
C ASP A 17 8.20 -6.58 6.49
N GLU A 18 7.74 -6.33 7.72
CA GLU A 18 7.97 -5.07 8.41
C GLU A 18 9.46 -4.80 8.61
N LEU A 19 10.21 -5.80 9.10
CA LEU A 19 11.64 -5.68 9.35
C LEU A 19 12.45 -5.48 8.06
N LEU A 20 12.08 -6.14 6.96
CA LEU A 20 12.70 -5.93 5.65
C LEU A 20 12.43 -4.52 5.12
N ALA A 21 11.20 -4.00 5.30
CA ALA A 21 10.85 -2.65 4.91
C ALA A 21 11.60 -1.58 5.74
N ASP A 22 11.68 -1.77 7.06
CA ASP A 22 12.43 -0.88 7.96
C ASP A 22 13.93 -0.90 7.63
N MET A 23 14.49 -2.10 7.37
CA MET A 23 15.88 -2.27 6.95
C MET A 23 16.18 -1.51 5.65
N GLU A 24 15.28 -1.58 4.66
CA GLU A 24 15.41 -0.84 3.41
C GLU A 24 15.41 0.67 3.67
N GLN A 25 14.47 1.18 4.47
CA GLN A 25 14.42 2.60 4.79
C GLN A 25 15.73 3.06 5.42
N HIS A 26 16.24 2.35 6.43
CA HIS A 26 17.50 2.71 7.08
C HIS A 26 18.69 2.64 6.12
N LEU A 27 18.78 1.62 5.26
CA LEU A 27 19.85 1.50 4.25
C LEU A 27 19.83 2.65 3.23
N LEU A 28 18.64 3.16 2.85
CA LEU A 28 18.50 4.25 1.88
C LEU A 28 18.97 5.61 2.41
N VAL A 29 18.83 5.87 3.71
CA VAL A 29 19.25 7.14 4.32
C VAL A 29 20.67 7.08 4.90
N LEU A 30 21.25 5.88 5.04
CA LEU A 30 22.58 5.69 5.63
C LEU A 30 23.66 6.33 4.76
N GLN A 31 24.48 7.19 5.38
CA GLN A 31 25.63 7.82 4.71
C GLN A 31 26.85 6.90 4.79
N PRO A 32 27.41 6.39 3.66
CA PRO A 32 28.50 5.41 3.72
C PRO A 32 29.79 5.94 4.37
N GLU A 33 30.12 7.22 4.15
CA GLU A 33 31.35 7.85 4.65
C GLU A 33 31.30 8.18 6.15
N ALA A 34 30.10 8.24 6.73
CA ALA A 34 29.85 8.55 8.14
C ALA A 34 28.53 7.90 8.59
N PRO A 35 28.49 6.56 8.73
CA PRO A 35 27.26 5.86 9.06
C PRO A 35 26.80 6.26 10.46
N ASP A 36 25.52 6.63 10.57
CA ASP A 36 24.91 6.87 11.87
C ASP A 36 24.82 5.55 12.66
N ALA A 37 25.33 5.57 13.90
CA ALA A 37 25.43 4.36 14.71
C ALA A 37 24.04 3.81 15.08
N GLU A 38 23.05 4.68 15.27
CA GLU A 38 21.69 4.28 15.59
C GLU A 38 21.02 3.59 14.40
N GLN A 39 21.15 4.16 13.20
CA GLN A 39 20.69 3.53 11.95
C GLN A 39 21.35 2.17 11.68
N LEU A 40 22.68 2.08 11.85
CA LEU A 40 23.41 0.83 11.64
C LEU A 40 22.99 -0.25 12.65
N ASN A 41 22.73 0.13 13.90
CA ASN A 41 22.19 -0.76 14.92
C ASN A 41 20.76 -1.20 14.59
N ALA A 42 19.92 -0.32 14.02
CA ALA A 42 18.56 -0.67 13.60
C ALA A 42 18.55 -1.70 12.47
N ILE A 43 19.39 -1.51 11.43
CA ILE A 43 19.57 -2.45 10.31
C ILE A 43 20.03 -3.82 10.85
N PHE A 44 21.01 -3.82 11.75
CA PHE A 44 21.50 -5.06 12.36
C PHE A 44 20.41 -5.78 13.17
N ARG A 45 19.63 -5.06 13.98
CA ARG A 45 18.52 -5.65 14.75
C ARG A 45 17.50 -6.31 13.83
N ALA A 46 17.13 -5.65 12.74
CA ALA A 46 16.21 -6.22 11.76
C ALA A 46 16.75 -7.53 11.16
N ALA A 47 18.01 -7.54 10.71
CA ALA A 47 18.64 -8.75 10.19
C ALA A 47 18.70 -9.87 11.25
N HIS A 48 19.10 -9.53 12.47
CA HIS A 48 19.22 -10.51 13.57
C HIS A 48 17.86 -11.17 13.90
N SER A 49 16.79 -10.37 13.98
CA SER A 49 15.43 -10.87 14.24
C SER A 49 14.93 -11.77 13.10
N ILE A 50 15.16 -11.40 11.84
CA ILE A 50 14.78 -12.22 10.68
C ILE A 50 15.53 -13.55 10.69
N LYS A 51 16.84 -13.55 10.97
CA LYS A 51 17.63 -14.78 11.10
C LYS A 51 17.08 -15.68 12.20
N GLY A 52 16.76 -15.11 13.37
CA GLY A 52 16.19 -15.83 14.50
C GLY A 52 14.90 -16.54 14.13
N GLY A 53 13.93 -15.80 13.61
CA GLY A 53 12.65 -16.35 13.18
C GLY A 53 12.80 -17.39 12.06
N ALA A 54 13.62 -17.10 11.04
CA ALA A 54 13.90 -18.06 9.96
C ALA A 54 14.48 -19.38 10.48
N GLY A 55 15.37 -19.33 11.49
CA GLY A 55 15.91 -20.51 12.15
C GLY A 55 14.88 -21.29 12.96
N THR A 56 14.00 -20.61 13.70
CA THR A 56 12.91 -21.25 14.47
C THR A 56 11.94 -22.02 13.57
N PHE A 57 11.66 -21.50 12.38
CA PHE A 57 10.69 -22.07 11.43
C PHE A 57 11.31 -22.99 10.37
N GLY A 58 12.63 -23.14 10.35
CA GLY A 58 13.34 -24.03 9.44
C GLY A 58 13.55 -23.49 8.01
N PHE A 59 13.47 -22.17 7.83
CA PHE A 59 13.70 -21.50 6.55
C PHE A 59 15.19 -21.29 6.28
N SER A 60 15.89 -22.39 5.98
CA SER A 60 17.36 -22.44 5.91
C SER A 60 17.98 -21.45 4.91
N VAL A 61 17.33 -21.23 3.77
CA VAL A 61 17.83 -20.31 2.72
C VAL A 61 17.80 -18.86 3.19
N LEU A 62 16.67 -18.46 3.80
CA LEU A 62 16.49 -17.13 4.37
C LEU A 62 17.42 -16.92 5.58
N GLN A 63 17.54 -17.94 6.43
CA GLN A 63 18.45 -17.92 7.59
C GLN A 63 19.91 -17.73 7.15
N GLU A 64 20.38 -18.47 6.14
CA GLU A 64 21.77 -18.38 5.68
C GLU A 64 22.06 -17.02 5.01
N THR A 65 21.15 -16.53 4.16
CA THR A 65 21.29 -15.22 3.52
C THR A 65 21.38 -14.11 4.57
N THR A 66 20.47 -14.13 5.53
CA THR A 66 20.42 -13.13 6.61
C THR A 66 21.65 -13.19 7.51
N HIS A 67 22.13 -14.39 7.81
CA HIS A 67 23.34 -14.59 8.62
C HIS A 67 24.59 -14.01 7.96
N LEU A 68 24.76 -14.16 6.64
CA LEU A 68 25.90 -13.57 5.92
C LEU A 68 25.85 -12.04 5.96
N MET A 69 24.66 -11.47 5.77
CA MET A 69 24.45 -10.02 5.85
C MET A 69 24.71 -9.48 7.26
N GLU A 70 24.20 -10.17 8.29
CA GLU A 70 24.38 -9.80 9.69
C GLU A 70 25.86 -9.74 10.09
N ASN A 71 26.67 -10.70 9.64
CA ASN A 71 28.11 -10.71 9.93
C ASN A 71 28.83 -9.49 9.35
N LEU A 72 28.50 -9.12 8.11
CA LEU A 72 29.07 -7.92 7.47
C LEU A 72 28.61 -6.63 8.17
N LEU A 73 27.35 -6.58 8.61
CA LEU A 73 26.83 -5.47 9.39
C LEU A 73 27.53 -5.36 10.76
N ASP A 74 27.86 -6.48 11.40
CA ASP A 74 28.64 -6.48 12.66
C ASP A 74 30.06 -5.96 12.46
N GLU A 75 30.74 -6.38 11.38
CA GLU A 75 32.07 -5.87 11.01
C GLU A 75 32.03 -4.35 10.75
N ALA A 76 30.97 -3.84 10.10
CA ALA A 76 30.75 -2.41 9.93
C ALA A 76 30.51 -1.68 11.27
N ARG A 77 29.73 -2.26 12.18
CA ARG A 77 29.43 -1.68 13.51
C ARG A 77 30.66 -1.55 14.39
N ARG A 78 31.58 -2.52 14.30
CA ARG A 78 32.86 -2.52 15.03
C ARG A 78 33.91 -1.60 14.40
N GLY A 79 33.61 -1.01 13.24
CA GLY A 79 34.54 -0.19 12.47
C GLY A 79 35.65 -0.99 11.79
N GLU A 80 35.47 -2.30 11.65
CA GLU A 80 36.41 -3.22 10.98
C GLU A 80 36.21 -3.21 9.46
N MET A 81 35.02 -2.86 8.98
CA MET A 81 34.70 -2.66 7.57
C MET A 81 34.19 -1.23 7.31
N GLN A 82 34.82 -0.51 6.37
CA GLN A 82 34.31 0.78 5.91
C GLN A 82 33.21 0.59 4.87
N LEU A 83 32.08 1.24 5.09
CA LEU A 83 30.96 1.24 4.14
C LEU A 83 31.25 2.16 2.95
N ASN A 84 30.84 1.73 1.77
CA ASN A 84 30.85 2.53 0.56
C ASN A 84 29.53 2.33 -0.19
N THR A 85 29.33 3.06 -1.29
CA THR A 85 28.06 2.99 -2.04
C THR A 85 27.80 1.61 -2.62
N ASP A 86 28.84 0.89 -3.06
CA ASP A 86 28.70 -0.45 -3.63
C ASP A 86 28.25 -1.47 -2.58
N ILE A 87 28.76 -1.36 -1.35
CA ILE A 87 28.35 -2.20 -0.21
C ILE A 87 26.89 -1.95 0.17
N ILE A 88 26.46 -0.67 0.22
CA ILE A 88 25.06 -0.34 0.51
C ILE A 88 24.13 -0.87 -0.59
N ASN A 89 24.54 -0.75 -1.86
CA ASN A 89 23.77 -1.32 -2.97
C ASN A 89 23.67 -2.85 -2.86
N LEU A 90 24.74 -3.53 -2.47
CA LEU A 90 24.72 -4.98 -2.26
C LEU A 90 23.82 -5.38 -1.08
N PHE A 91 23.80 -4.60 0.02
CA PHE A 91 22.86 -4.84 1.13
C PHE A 91 21.40 -4.64 0.72
N LEU A 92 21.13 -3.64 -0.12
CA LEU A 92 19.78 -3.44 -0.66
C LEU A 92 19.38 -4.57 -1.61
N GLU A 93 20.29 -5.04 -2.47
CA GLU A 93 20.08 -6.22 -3.33
C GLU A 93 19.87 -7.49 -2.50
N THR A 94 20.61 -7.64 -1.40
CA THR A 94 20.42 -8.74 -0.44
C THR A 94 19.05 -8.71 0.19
N LYS A 95 18.59 -7.53 0.62
CA LYS A 95 17.24 -7.33 1.15
C LYS A 95 16.17 -7.71 0.11
N ASP A 96 16.36 -7.36 -1.15
CA ASP A 96 15.41 -7.69 -2.23
C ASP A 96 15.33 -9.20 -2.44
N ILE A 97 16.46 -9.91 -2.43
CA ILE A 97 16.49 -11.38 -2.52
C ILE A 97 15.91 -12.03 -1.26
N MET A 98 16.12 -11.47 -0.07
CA MET A 98 15.48 -11.94 1.16
C MET A 98 13.95 -11.78 1.09
N GLN A 99 13.44 -10.70 0.47
CA GLN A 99 12.01 -10.52 0.22
C GLN A 99 11.46 -11.59 -0.74
N GLU A 100 12.17 -11.88 -1.83
CA GLU A 100 11.79 -12.96 -2.76
C GLU A 100 11.77 -14.33 -2.09
N GLN A 101 12.78 -14.62 -1.24
CA GLN A 101 12.83 -15.86 -0.46
C GLN A 101 11.65 -15.96 0.51
N LEU A 102 11.33 -14.87 1.22
CA LEU A 102 10.19 -14.79 2.13
C LEU A 102 8.85 -15.03 1.40
N ASP A 103 8.67 -14.40 0.25
CA ASP A 103 7.46 -14.56 -0.57
C ASP A 103 7.31 -15.97 -1.16
N ALA A 104 8.42 -16.62 -1.51
CA ALA A 104 8.42 -18.03 -1.90
C ALA A 104 7.93 -18.92 -0.74
N TYR A 105 8.45 -18.70 0.47
CA TYR A 105 8.01 -19.45 1.66
C TYR A 105 6.54 -19.20 2.02
N LYS A 106 6.03 -17.96 1.91
CA LYS A 106 4.59 -17.66 2.06
C LYS A 106 3.73 -18.45 1.07
N GLN A 107 4.22 -18.65 -0.14
CA GLN A 107 3.55 -19.43 -1.19
C GLN A 107 3.79 -20.94 -1.10
N SER A 108 4.48 -21.41 -0.04
CA SER A 108 4.89 -22.81 0.12
C SER A 108 5.74 -23.33 -1.05
N GLN A 109 6.56 -22.47 -1.64
CA GLN A 109 7.52 -22.77 -2.70
C GLN A 109 8.95 -22.72 -2.15
N GLU A 110 9.87 -23.40 -2.82
CA GLU A 110 11.30 -23.23 -2.53
C GLU A 110 11.81 -21.93 -3.18
N PRO A 111 12.66 -21.16 -2.49
CA PRO A 111 13.28 -19.98 -3.08
C PRO A 111 14.15 -20.30 -4.29
N ASP A 112 14.34 -19.32 -5.17
CA ASP A 112 15.17 -19.49 -6.36
C ASP A 112 16.65 -19.74 -6.00
N ALA A 113 17.14 -20.93 -6.36
CA ALA A 113 18.51 -21.35 -6.05
C ALA A 113 19.56 -20.50 -6.77
N VAL A 114 19.25 -19.95 -7.94
CA VAL A 114 20.20 -19.12 -8.71
C VAL A 114 20.42 -17.78 -8.03
N SER A 115 19.36 -17.08 -7.65
CA SER A 115 19.44 -15.84 -6.86
C SER A 115 20.11 -16.05 -5.51
N PHE A 116 19.79 -17.14 -4.80
CA PHE A 116 20.43 -17.49 -3.53
C PHE A 116 21.94 -17.71 -3.66
N ASP A 117 22.38 -18.56 -4.61
CA ASP A 117 23.80 -18.85 -4.80
C ASP A 117 24.58 -17.59 -5.19
N TYR A 118 23.99 -16.74 -6.03
CA TYR A 118 24.58 -15.47 -6.45
C TYR A 118 24.81 -14.53 -5.26
N ILE A 119 23.78 -14.28 -4.44
CA ILE A 119 23.89 -13.31 -3.35
C ILE A 119 24.82 -13.81 -2.24
N CYS A 120 24.78 -15.10 -1.93
CA CYS A 120 25.68 -15.70 -0.96
C CYS A 120 27.14 -15.61 -1.42
N GLN A 121 27.41 -15.78 -2.71
CA GLN A 121 28.76 -15.58 -3.27
C GLN A 121 29.20 -14.13 -3.19
N ALA A 122 28.33 -13.18 -3.54
CA ALA A 122 28.63 -11.75 -3.48
C ALA A 122 28.95 -11.29 -2.05
N LEU A 123 28.13 -11.69 -1.06
CA LEU A 123 28.37 -11.37 0.35
C LEU A 123 29.65 -12.01 0.89
N ARG A 124 29.94 -13.27 0.54
CA ARG A 124 31.19 -13.94 0.94
C ARG A 124 32.42 -13.29 0.31
N GLN A 125 32.33 -12.87 -0.95
CA GLN A 125 33.40 -12.17 -1.64
C GLN A 125 33.68 -10.82 -0.95
N LEU A 126 32.64 -10.08 -0.57
CA LEU A 126 32.80 -8.84 0.19
C LEU A 126 33.47 -9.09 1.55
N ALA A 127 33.08 -10.14 2.27
CA ALA A 127 33.69 -10.50 3.55
C ALA A 127 35.19 -10.83 3.43
N LEU A 128 35.64 -11.42 2.31
CA LEU A 128 37.05 -11.69 2.03
C LEU A 128 37.82 -10.40 1.71
N GLU A 129 37.21 -9.50 0.93
CA GLU A 129 37.78 -8.21 0.57
C GLU A 129 37.93 -7.30 1.79
N ALA A 130 36.95 -7.29 2.69
CA ALA A 130 37.01 -6.58 3.98
C ALA A 130 38.16 -7.08 4.88
N LYS A 131 38.52 -8.37 4.78
CA LYS A 131 39.62 -8.99 5.53
C LYS A 131 41.00 -8.84 4.88
N GLY A 132 41.08 -8.19 3.71
CA GLY A 132 42.35 -7.94 3.00
C GLY A 132 42.97 -9.19 2.35
N GLU A 133 42.18 -10.25 2.14
CA GLU A 133 42.64 -11.46 1.47
C GLU A 133 42.28 -11.42 -0.03
N THR A 134 43.30 -11.31 -0.89
CA THR A 134 43.10 -11.39 -2.36
C THR A 134 42.85 -12.85 -2.78
N PRO A 135 41.92 -13.12 -3.73
CA PRO A 135 41.65 -14.50 -4.13
C PRO A 135 42.78 -15.02 -5.01
N SER A 136 43.46 -16.07 -4.57
CA SER A 136 44.32 -16.86 -5.44
C SER A 136 43.49 -17.90 -6.20
N ALA A 137 43.81 -18.04 -7.48
CA ALA A 137 43.09 -18.75 -8.52
C ALA A 137 42.73 -20.22 -8.21
N VAL A 138 41.52 -20.57 -8.64
CA VAL A 138 41.03 -21.86 -9.17
C VAL A 138 42.01 -23.04 -9.00
N THR A 139 41.76 -23.91 -8.03
CA THR A 139 42.23 -25.29 -8.07
C THR A 139 41.07 -26.27 -7.91
N ARG A 140 40.99 -27.13 -8.93
CA ARG A 140 40.00 -28.15 -9.27
C ARG A 140 39.45 -28.99 -8.10
N LEU A 141 38.15 -29.25 -8.21
CA LEU A 141 37.44 -30.40 -7.64
C LEU A 141 38.26 -31.70 -7.77
N SER A 142 38.52 -32.34 -6.64
CA SER A 142 38.77 -33.78 -6.55
C SER A 142 37.92 -34.39 -5.45
N VAL A 143 37.00 -35.24 -5.90
CA VAL A 143 36.13 -36.12 -5.15
C VAL A 143 36.93 -37.07 -4.27
N VAL A 144 36.64 -37.13 -2.97
CA VAL A 144 36.67 -38.38 -2.20
C VAL A 144 35.47 -38.40 -1.26
N ALA A 145 34.67 -39.44 -1.43
CA ALA A 145 33.48 -39.74 -0.66
C ALA A 145 33.80 -40.31 0.74
N LYS A 146 32.80 -40.15 1.60
CA LYS A 146 32.30 -41.13 2.58
C LYS A 146 32.82 -41.04 4.02
N SER A 147 31.95 -40.51 4.89
CA SER A 147 31.65 -41.09 6.20
C SER A 147 30.40 -40.43 6.81
N GLU A 148 29.30 -41.17 6.89
CA GLU A 148 28.30 -41.05 7.97
C GLU A 148 28.85 -41.78 9.23
N PRO A 149 28.12 -41.86 10.35
CA PRO A 149 27.74 -40.80 11.29
C PRO A 149 28.34 -41.12 12.70
N GLN A 150 28.49 -40.12 13.58
CA GLN A 150 28.80 -40.40 15.00
C GLN A 150 27.97 -39.57 15.98
N ASP A 151 27.17 -40.32 16.73
CA ASP A 151 26.46 -40.14 17.99
C ASP A 151 26.70 -38.90 18.88
N GLU A 152 25.56 -38.42 19.38
CA GLU A 152 25.27 -37.95 20.74
C GLU A 152 26.41 -38.02 21.79
N GLN A 153 26.81 -36.84 22.29
CA GLN A 153 27.30 -36.69 23.66
C GLN A 153 26.68 -35.47 24.34
N SER A 154 25.78 -35.76 25.28
CA SER A 154 25.28 -34.90 26.36
C SER A 154 26.37 -34.00 26.98
N ARG A 155 26.25 -32.68 26.80
CA ARG A 155 26.91 -31.68 27.67
C ARG A 155 25.95 -31.30 28.80
N SER A 156 26.13 -31.89 29.97
CA SER A 156 25.53 -31.42 31.22
C SER A 156 26.12 -30.05 31.57
N GLN A 157 25.37 -28.97 31.43
CA GLN A 157 25.81 -27.65 31.89
C GLN A 157 25.44 -27.46 33.37
N SER A 158 26.37 -26.90 34.13
CA SER A 158 26.20 -26.56 35.55
C SER A 158 25.19 -25.42 35.76
N PRO A 159 24.45 -25.38 36.89
CA PRO A 159 23.52 -24.29 37.20
C PRO A 159 24.26 -22.95 37.31
N ARG A 160 23.62 -21.87 36.83
CA ARG A 160 24.22 -20.53 36.73
C ARG A 160 23.36 -19.51 37.46
N ARG A 161 23.98 -18.47 38.01
CA ARG A 161 23.27 -17.35 38.64
C ARG A 161 23.17 -16.19 37.65
N ILE A 162 21.96 -15.74 37.39
CA ILE A 162 21.70 -14.50 36.67
C ILE A 162 21.52 -13.35 37.67
N ILE A 163 22.09 -12.19 37.34
CA ILE A 163 21.99 -10.96 38.11
C ILE A 163 21.53 -9.85 37.17
N LEU A 164 20.35 -9.28 37.47
CA LEU A 164 19.77 -8.14 36.79
C LEU A 164 19.92 -6.91 37.68
N SER A 165 20.46 -5.82 37.15
CA SER A 165 20.77 -4.61 37.92
C SER A 165 20.22 -3.34 37.27
N ARG A 166 20.04 -2.28 38.07
CA ARG A 166 19.50 -0.98 37.63
C ARG A 166 18.04 -1.05 37.13
N LEU A 167 17.23 -1.90 37.74
CA LEU A 167 15.81 -2.09 37.41
C LEU A 167 14.95 -0.93 37.95
N LYS A 168 13.96 -0.49 37.18
CA LYS A 168 12.97 0.52 37.59
C LYS A 168 11.88 -0.10 38.48
N ALA A 169 11.12 0.75 39.16
CA ALA A 169 10.05 0.32 40.06
C ALA A 169 8.95 -0.45 39.29
N GLY A 170 8.75 -1.72 39.65
CA GLY A 170 7.80 -2.64 39.01
C GLY A 170 8.42 -3.65 38.03
N GLU A 171 9.65 -3.40 37.55
CA GLU A 171 10.35 -4.32 36.63
C GLU A 171 10.85 -5.58 37.35
N VAL A 172 11.14 -5.49 38.66
CA VAL A 172 11.64 -6.63 39.46
C VAL A 172 10.63 -7.78 39.52
N ASP A 173 9.34 -7.47 39.70
CA ASP A 173 8.30 -8.49 39.78
C ASP A 173 7.95 -9.05 38.40
N LEU A 174 7.93 -8.20 37.37
CA LEU A 174 7.69 -8.60 35.99
C LEU A 174 8.81 -9.51 35.46
N LEU A 175 10.07 -9.16 35.70
CA LEU A 175 11.21 -9.96 35.24
C LEU A 175 11.35 -11.30 35.97
N GLU A 176 10.89 -11.41 37.22
CA GLU A 176 10.81 -12.71 37.90
C GLU A 176 9.76 -13.61 37.22
N GLU A 177 8.60 -13.05 36.86
CA GLU A 177 7.53 -13.79 36.17
C GLU A 177 8.00 -14.28 34.80
N GLU A 178 8.62 -13.42 33.99
CA GLU A 178 9.17 -13.77 32.67
C GLU A 178 10.29 -14.82 32.77
N LEU A 179 11.22 -14.67 33.72
CA LEU A 179 12.24 -15.69 33.98
C LEU A 179 11.65 -17.03 34.43
N GLY A 180 10.54 -17.00 35.17
CA GLY A 180 9.80 -18.18 35.60
C GLY A 180 9.05 -18.89 34.46
N HIS A 181 8.70 -18.17 33.40
CA HIS A 181 8.16 -18.75 32.17
C HIS A 181 9.23 -19.46 31.33
N LEU A 182 10.46 -18.96 31.35
CA LEU A 182 11.58 -19.54 30.62
C LEU A 182 12.14 -20.78 31.30
N THR A 183 12.31 -20.77 32.63
CA THR A 183 12.86 -21.91 33.36
C THR A 183 12.52 -21.89 34.85
N THR A 184 12.81 -22.99 35.55
CA THR A 184 12.56 -23.11 36.99
C THR A 184 13.61 -22.35 37.79
N LEU A 185 13.21 -21.24 38.41
CA LEU A 185 14.10 -20.41 39.23
C LEU A 185 14.33 -21.01 40.62
N THR A 186 15.57 -20.96 41.09
CA THR A 186 15.95 -21.30 42.47
C THR A 186 16.78 -20.19 43.11
N ASP A 187 16.75 -20.06 44.44
CA ASP A 187 17.51 -19.04 45.18
C ASP A 187 17.28 -17.59 44.69
N VAL A 188 16.00 -17.23 44.50
CA VAL A 188 15.60 -15.89 44.03
C VAL A 188 15.77 -14.87 45.15
N VAL A 189 16.55 -13.82 44.89
CA VAL A 189 16.76 -12.68 45.78
C VAL A 189 16.35 -11.40 45.07
N LYS A 190 15.37 -10.70 45.64
CA LYS A 190 14.86 -9.42 45.15
C LYS A 190 15.45 -8.24 45.94
N GLY A 191 16.03 -7.29 45.23
CA GLY A 191 16.42 -5.97 45.72
C GLY A 191 15.40 -4.89 45.35
N ALA A 192 15.70 -3.63 45.67
CA ALA A 192 14.84 -2.50 45.28
C ALA A 192 14.95 -2.17 43.77
N ASP A 193 16.08 -2.51 43.16
CA ASP A 193 16.47 -2.21 41.77
C ASP A 193 17.28 -3.37 41.14
N SER A 194 17.19 -4.56 41.72
CA SER A 194 17.94 -5.74 41.27
C SER A 194 17.21 -7.04 41.52
N LEU A 195 17.43 -8.02 40.66
CA LEU A 195 16.91 -9.38 40.77
C LEU A 195 18.07 -10.35 40.55
N SER A 196 18.23 -11.34 41.42
CA SER A 196 19.18 -12.44 41.17
C SER A 196 18.51 -13.78 41.40
N ALA A 197 18.79 -14.75 40.52
CA ALA A 197 18.20 -16.08 40.58
C ALA A 197 19.18 -17.12 40.01
N ILE A 198 19.04 -18.38 40.43
CA ILE A 198 19.80 -19.51 39.87
C ILE A 198 18.92 -20.24 38.86
N LEU A 199 19.45 -20.36 37.65
CA LEU A 199 18.87 -21.03 36.50
C LEU A 199 19.52 -22.43 36.34
N PRO A 200 18.75 -23.47 36.00
CA PRO A 200 19.33 -24.72 35.54
C PRO A 200 20.08 -24.49 34.21
N GLY A 201 21.13 -25.28 33.95
CA GLY A 201 22.00 -25.11 32.78
C GLY A 201 21.39 -25.61 31.46
N ASP A 202 20.07 -25.72 31.38
CA ASP A 202 19.36 -26.25 30.21
C ASP A 202 19.16 -25.23 29.09
N ILE A 203 19.41 -23.93 29.35
CA ILE A 203 19.21 -22.84 28.39
C ILE A 203 20.50 -22.02 28.22
N ALA A 204 20.83 -21.63 26.99
CA ALA A 204 22.02 -20.82 26.71
C ALA A 204 21.84 -19.36 27.18
N GLU A 205 22.95 -18.71 27.58
CA GLU A 205 22.94 -17.31 28.04
C GLU A 205 22.42 -16.35 26.97
N ASP A 206 22.73 -16.64 25.69
CA ASP A 206 22.28 -15.84 24.56
C ASP A 206 20.75 -15.88 24.40
N ASP A 207 20.12 -17.04 24.65
CA ASP A 207 18.67 -17.21 24.56
C ASP A 207 17.95 -16.46 25.69
N ILE A 208 18.49 -16.51 26.92
CA ILE A 208 17.94 -15.80 28.07
C ILE A 208 18.11 -14.29 27.89
N THR A 209 19.27 -13.86 27.38
CA THR A 209 19.54 -12.45 27.10
C THR A 209 18.58 -11.91 26.03
N ALA A 210 18.34 -12.67 24.96
CA ALA A 210 17.42 -12.29 23.90
C ALA A 210 16.01 -12.01 24.41
N VAL A 211 15.50 -12.83 25.34
CA VAL A 211 14.17 -12.63 25.92
C VAL A 211 14.14 -11.47 26.91
N LEU A 212 15.17 -11.31 27.74
CA LEU A 212 15.21 -10.21 28.71
C LEU A 212 15.48 -8.84 28.07
N CYS A 213 16.11 -8.82 26.88
CA CYS A 213 16.34 -7.59 26.12
C CYS A 213 15.07 -6.91 25.60
N PHE A 214 13.91 -7.57 25.69
CA PHE A 214 12.62 -6.92 25.45
C PHE A 214 12.21 -5.94 26.57
N VAL A 215 12.78 -6.09 27.77
CA VAL A 215 12.37 -5.33 28.95
C VAL A 215 13.52 -4.50 29.52
N ILE A 216 14.76 -4.99 29.43
CA ILE A 216 15.95 -4.34 29.99
C ILE A 216 17.13 -4.36 29.00
N GLU A 217 18.07 -3.43 29.13
CA GLU A 217 19.24 -3.37 28.25
C GLU A 217 20.22 -4.52 28.54
N ALA A 218 20.97 -4.97 27.52
CA ALA A 218 21.90 -6.10 27.65
C ALA A 218 23.01 -5.87 28.69
N ASP A 219 23.40 -4.61 28.91
CA ASP A 219 24.41 -4.23 29.91
C ASP A 219 23.86 -4.27 31.36
N GLN A 220 22.58 -4.56 31.55
CA GLN A 220 21.93 -4.76 32.85
C GLN A 220 21.92 -6.23 33.29
N ILE A 221 22.29 -7.14 32.39
CA ILE A 221 22.25 -8.60 32.58
C ILE A 221 23.67 -9.11 32.81
N THR A 222 23.87 -9.90 33.86
CA THR A 222 25.17 -10.51 34.14
C THR A 222 24.99 -11.96 34.58
N PHE A 223 25.82 -12.86 34.06
CA PHE A 223 25.80 -14.28 34.40
C PHE A 223 27.05 -14.65 35.20
N GLU A 224 26.85 -15.40 36.28
CA GLU A 224 27.91 -15.98 37.11
C GLU A 224 27.75 -17.51 37.16
N THR A 225 28.81 -18.26 36.85
CA THR A 225 28.82 -19.72 37.01
C THR A 225 28.94 -20.11 38.48
N VAL A 226 28.00 -20.92 38.98
CA VAL A 226 27.99 -21.34 40.39
C VAL A 226 28.81 -22.63 40.53
N GLU A 227 30.04 -22.53 41.06
CA GLU A 227 30.79 -23.72 41.49
C GLU A 227 30.19 -24.27 42.79
N VAL A 228 29.60 -25.47 42.72
CA VAL A 228 29.06 -26.17 43.88
C VAL A 228 30.22 -26.83 44.66
N SER A 229 30.72 -26.16 45.69
CA SER A 229 31.51 -26.79 46.77
C SER A 229 30.75 -26.70 48.10
N PRO A 230 30.65 -27.79 48.89
CA PRO A 230 29.76 -27.84 50.03
C PRO A 230 30.33 -27.17 51.28
N LYS A 231 29.53 -26.27 51.88
CA LYS A 231 29.46 -25.80 53.28
C LYS A 231 30.76 -25.48 54.03
N ILE A 232 30.84 -24.27 54.60
CA ILE A 232 30.68 -24.00 56.06
C ILE A 232 30.72 -22.48 56.34
N SER A 233 29.84 -22.09 57.26
CA SER A 233 29.62 -20.82 57.97
C SER A 233 30.86 -20.00 58.35
N THR A 234 30.82 -18.66 58.23
CA THR A 234 30.43 -17.63 59.23
C THR A 234 30.80 -16.22 58.70
N PRO A 235 30.12 -15.14 59.13
CA PRO A 235 30.30 -13.75 58.63
C PRO A 235 31.49 -13.07 59.37
N PRO A 236 32.07 -11.89 58.98
CA PRO A 236 31.38 -10.58 59.14
C PRO A 236 31.94 -9.34 58.36
N VAL A 237 31.36 -8.17 58.69
CA VAL A 237 31.92 -6.81 58.82
C VAL A 237 31.77 -5.77 57.68
N LEU A 238 30.82 -4.86 57.92
CA LEU A 238 30.87 -3.39 57.81
C LEU A 238 32.23 -2.71 57.51
N LYS A 239 32.22 -1.77 56.55
CA LYS A 239 32.97 -0.48 56.53
C LYS A 239 32.44 0.34 55.34
N LEU A 240 31.67 1.42 55.53
CA LEU A 240 32.03 2.82 55.86
C LEU A 240 33.04 3.48 54.89
N ALA A 241 32.53 4.39 54.05
CA ALA A 241 33.01 5.78 53.78
C ALA A 241 32.32 6.26 52.47
N ALA A 242 31.34 7.16 52.48
CA ALA A 242 31.36 8.61 52.78
C ALA A 242 32.29 9.42 51.86
N GLU A 243 31.71 10.17 50.89
CA GLU A 243 31.96 11.62 50.72
C GLU A 243 30.92 12.28 49.78
N GLN A 244 30.08 13.16 50.35
CA GLN A 244 29.40 14.29 49.69
C GLN A 244 30.23 15.54 50.06
N ALA A 245 30.39 16.60 49.27
CA ALA A 245 29.44 17.53 48.61
C ALA A 245 30.31 18.57 47.82
N PRO A 246 29.83 19.71 47.25
CA PRO A 246 28.47 20.26 47.28
C PRO A 246 27.93 20.90 45.96
N THR A 247 26.60 20.81 45.87
CA THR A 247 25.60 21.82 45.46
C THR A 247 25.97 23.01 44.56
N GLY A 248 25.27 23.08 43.43
CA GLY A 248 24.92 24.31 42.72
C GLY A 248 23.60 24.13 41.96
N ARG A 249 22.46 24.24 42.64
CA ARG A 249 21.11 24.26 42.02
C ARG A 249 20.82 25.67 41.50
N VAL A 250 20.53 25.79 40.21
CA VAL A 250 19.72 26.86 39.64
C VAL A 250 18.45 26.20 39.11
N GLU A 251 17.33 26.50 39.75
CA GLU A 251 15.99 26.22 39.24
C GLU A 251 15.77 26.98 37.93
N ARG A 252 15.42 26.25 36.87
CA ARG A 252 14.57 26.74 35.79
C ARG A 252 13.39 25.80 35.65
N GLU A 253 12.22 26.31 36.01
CA GLU A 253 10.94 25.67 35.76
C GLU A 253 10.69 25.49 34.25
N LYS A 254 10.26 24.27 33.93
CA LYS A 254 9.26 23.86 32.93
C LYS A 254 9.31 24.52 31.56
N THR A 255 9.75 23.73 30.59
CA THR A 255 9.16 23.74 29.25
C THR A 255 8.74 22.33 28.86
N THR A 256 7.44 22.22 28.57
CA THR A 256 6.76 21.21 27.73
C THR A 256 7.04 19.73 28.00
N ARG A 257 6.12 19.09 28.73
CA ARG A 257 5.78 17.68 28.50
C ARG A 257 5.45 17.54 27.01
N SER A 258 6.29 16.86 26.26
CA SER A 258 5.87 16.18 25.04
C SER A 258 4.71 15.28 25.45
N ASN A 259 3.54 15.46 24.83
CA ASN A 259 2.56 14.38 24.79
C ASN A 259 3.27 13.23 24.07
N GLU A 260 3.75 12.25 24.82
CA GLU A 260 4.01 10.92 24.26
C GLU A 260 2.66 10.45 23.71
N SER A 261 2.48 10.56 22.40
CA SER A 261 1.39 9.90 21.70
C SER A 261 1.64 8.40 21.86
N THR A 262 0.98 7.79 22.84
CA THR A 262 0.98 6.34 22.99
C THR A 262 0.33 5.75 21.76
N SER A 263 1.14 5.24 20.83
CA SER A 263 0.67 4.59 19.61
C SER A 263 0.19 3.18 19.95
N ILE A 264 -0.94 2.78 19.37
CA ILE A 264 -1.51 1.45 19.51
C ILE A 264 -1.45 0.78 18.14
N ARG A 265 -0.76 -0.37 18.05
CA ARG A 265 -0.77 -1.20 16.84
C ARG A 265 -2.05 -2.03 16.83
N VAL A 266 -2.78 -1.99 15.72
CA VAL A 266 -4.06 -2.70 15.55
C VAL A 266 -4.01 -3.45 14.24
N ALA A 267 -4.45 -4.71 14.24
CA ALA A 267 -4.56 -5.54 13.04
C ALA A 267 -5.52 -4.90 12.02
N VAL A 268 -5.18 -4.98 10.73
CA VAL A 268 -5.91 -4.31 9.63
C VAL A 268 -7.36 -4.78 9.57
N GLU A 269 -7.60 -6.07 9.82
CA GLU A 269 -8.92 -6.69 9.77
C GLU A 269 -9.90 -6.07 10.77
N LYS A 270 -9.40 -5.61 11.92
CA LYS A 270 -10.25 -4.95 12.93
C LYS A 270 -10.71 -3.58 12.46
N VAL A 271 -9.84 -2.83 11.79
CA VAL A 271 -10.17 -1.52 11.22
C VAL A 271 -11.15 -1.70 10.05
N ASP A 272 -10.94 -2.70 9.20
CA ASP A 272 -11.85 -3.03 8.10
C ASP A 272 -13.23 -3.50 8.60
N GLN A 273 -13.29 -4.26 9.71
CA GLN A 273 -14.57 -4.59 10.36
C GLN A 273 -15.28 -3.37 10.91
N LEU A 274 -14.56 -2.44 11.55
CA LEU A 274 -15.13 -1.19 12.06
C LEU A 274 -15.74 -0.36 10.92
N ILE A 275 -15.06 -0.33 9.78
CA ILE A 275 -15.54 0.29 8.54
C ILE A 275 -16.83 -0.36 8.03
N ASN A 276 -16.89 -1.70 8.00
CA ASN A 276 -18.07 -2.41 7.55
C ASN A 276 -19.27 -2.11 8.46
N LEU A 277 -19.05 -2.07 9.78
CA LEU A 277 -20.06 -1.70 10.77
C LEU A 277 -20.54 -0.25 10.60
N VAL A 278 -19.63 0.70 10.33
CA VAL A 278 -20.02 2.09 10.02
C VAL A 278 -20.80 2.15 8.70
N GLY A 279 -20.42 1.39 7.68
CA GLY A 279 -21.17 1.27 6.44
C GLY A 279 -22.59 0.74 6.65
N GLU A 280 -22.74 -0.31 7.47
CA GLU A 280 -24.04 -0.84 7.87
C GLU A 280 -24.86 0.14 8.72
N LEU A 281 -24.20 0.94 9.57
CA LEU A 281 -24.84 2.01 10.33
C LEU A 281 -25.39 3.09 9.40
N VAL A 282 -24.63 3.54 8.41
CA VAL A 282 -25.07 4.53 7.41
C VAL A 282 -26.25 3.99 6.59
N ILE A 283 -26.22 2.70 6.22
CA ILE A 283 -27.35 2.04 5.56
C ILE A 283 -28.58 2.06 6.48
N THR A 284 -28.45 1.58 7.72
CA THR A 284 -29.56 1.50 8.69
C THR A 284 -30.16 2.88 8.98
N GLN A 285 -29.32 3.90 9.07
CA GLN A 285 -29.73 5.28 9.27
C GLN A 285 -30.48 5.82 8.04
N SER A 286 -30.01 5.52 6.83
CA SER A 286 -30.72 5.87 5.59
C SER A 286 -32.09 5.19 5.52
N MET A 287 -32.17 3.93 5.97
CA MET A 287 -33.46 3.23 6.07
C MET A 287 -34.42 3.90 7.04
N LEU A 288 -33.91 4.29 8.21
CA LEU A 288 -34.70 4.94 9.23
C LEU A 288 -35.14 6.34 8.80
N ALA A 289 -34.28 7.08 8.08
CA ALA A 289 -34.61 8.39 7.53
C ALA A 289 -35.72 8.30 6.48
N GLN A 290 -35.65 7.32 5.56
CA GLN A 290 -36.68 7.08 4.56
C GLN A 290 -38.03 6.75 5.21
N ARG A 291 -38.07 5.80 6.15
CA ARG A 291 -39.31 5.46 6.88
C ARG A 291 -39.84 6.62 7.71
N SER A 292 -38.95 7.43 8.26
CA SER A 292 -39.35 8.64 8.99
C SER A 292 -39.92 9.71 8.07
N SER A 293 -39.51 9.76 6.79
CA SER A 293 -40.08 10.69 5.81
C SER A 293 -41.50 10.34 5.37
N GLU A 294 -41.90 9.06 5.52
CA GLU A 294 -43.28 8.59 5.30
C GLU A 294 -44.23 8.98 6.46
N LEU A 295 -43.68 9.38 7.62
CA LEU A 295 -44.47 9.85 8.76
C LEU A 295 -44.86 11.33 8.58
N ASP A 296 -46.04 11.70 9.05
CA ASP A 296 -46.54 13.08 8.96
C ASP A 296 -45.60 14.07 9.70
N PRO A 297 -44.93 14.99 8.99
CA PRO A 297 -43.96 15.89 9.60
C PRO A 297 -44.55 16.80 10.68
N VAL A 298 -45.85 17.11 10.61
CA VAL A 298 -46.53 17.99 11.57
C VAL A 298 -46.68 17.31 12.94
N ASN A 299 -46.86 15.99 12.95
CA ASN A 299 -47.09 15.22 14.16
C ASN A 299 -45.80 14.64 14.78
N HIS A 300 -44.67 14.68 14.06
CA HIS A 300 -43.44 13.97 14.43
C HIS A 300 -42.17 14.85 14.35
N GLY A 301 -42.29 16.17 14.55
CA GLY A 301 -41.15 17.11 14.46
C GLY A 301 -39.95 16.77 15.37
N ASP A 302 -40.20 16.23 16.56
CA ASP A 302 -39.14 15.80 17.49
C ASP A 302 -38.35 14.61 16.92
N LEU A 303 -39.04 13.63 16.31
CA LEU A 303 -38.40 12.47 15.67
C LEU A 303 -37.50 12.91 14.51
N ILE A 304 -37.98 13.83 13.66
CA ILE A 304 -37.18 14.38 12.55
C ILE A 304 -35.92 15.08 13.07
N THR A 305 -36.04 15.83 14.17
CA THR A 305 -34.90 16.49 14.81
C THR A 305 -33.90 15.48 15.37
N SER A 306 -34.37 14.43 16.05
CA SER A 306 -33.52 13.34 16.54
C SER A 306 -32.83 12.57 15.40
N MET A 307 -33.52 12.35 14.28
CA MET A 307 -32.93 11.76 13.08
C MET A 307 -31.80 12.61 12.49
N GLY A 308 -31.99 13.94 12.44
CA GLY A 308 -30.94 14.87 12.01
C GLY A 308 -29.74 14.93 12.96
N GLN A 309 -29.93 14.68 14.26
CA GLN A 309 -28.83 14.53 15.21
C GLN A 309 -28.08 13.20 15.01
N LEU A 310 -28.80 12.09 14.83
CA LEU A 310 -28.22 10.78 14.53
C LEU A 310 -27.37 10.84 13.26
N GLN A 311 -27.86 11.52 12.21
CA GLN A 311 -27.14 11.71 10.95
C GLN A 311 -25.83 12.48 11.11
N ARG A 312 -25.82 13.53 11.92
CA ARG A 312 -24.59 14.28 12.22
C ARG A 312 -23.59 13.43 12.98
N ASN A 313 -24.03 12.77 14.07
CA ASN A 313 -23.16 11.93 14.87
C ASN A 313 -22.60 10.74 14.08
N ALA A 314 -23.38 10.15 13.18
CA ALA A 314 -22.91 9.08 12.31
C ALA A 314 -21.86 9.57 11.30
N ARG A 315 -22.02 10.78 10.75
CA ARG A 315 -21.02 11.41 9.88
C ARG A 315 -19.72 11.70 10.63
N ASP A 316 -19.81 12.25 11.83
CA ASP A 316 -18.64 12.53 12.68
C ASP A 316 -17.91 11.22 13.06
N LEU A 317 -18.67 10.16 13.37
CA LEU A 317 -18.11 8.84 13.62
C LEU A 317 -17.42 8.28 12.37
N GLN A 318 -18.04 8.42 11.20
CA GLN A 318 -17.45 7.99 9.94
C GLN A 318 -16.13 8.71 9.67
N GLU A 319 -16.08 10.03 9.82
CA GLU A 319 -14.87 10.83 9.64
C GLU A 319 -13.76 10.43 10.63
N SER A 320 -14.12 10.21 11.90
CA SER A 320 -13.18 9.74 12.92
C SER A 320 -12.63 8.33 12.63
N VAL A 321 -13.47 7.41 12.16
CA VAL A 321 -13.03 6.06 11.76
C VAL A 321 -12.12 6.11 10.53
N MET A 322 -12.42 6.98 9.57
CA MET A 322 -11.55 7.18 8.40
C MET A 322 -10.18 7.73 8.83
N SER A 323 -10.15 8.70 9.75
CA SER A 323 -8.90 9.27 10.28
C SER A 323 -7.99 8.23 10.94
N ILE A 324 -8.55 7.17 11.55
CA ILE A 324 -7.74 6.07 12.13
C ILE A 324 -6.98 5.27 11.07
N ARG A 325 -7.50 5.20 9.83
CA ARG A 325 -6.90 4.45 8.71
C ARG A 325 -5.93 5.29 7.87
N MET A 326 -5.89 6.59 8.11
CA MET A 326 -5.05 7.51 7.37
C MET A 326 -3.57 7.25 7.67
N MET A 327 -2.81 7.15 6.61
CA MET A 327 -1.37 6.96 6.61
C MET A 327 -0.73 8.08 5.76
N PRO A 328 0.42 8.64 6.16
CA PRO A 328 1.14 9.61 5.36
C PRO A 328 1.53 9.08 3.96
N MET A 329 1.52 9.95 2.96
CA MET A 329 1.96 9.62 1.60
C MET A 329 3.48 9.37 1.53
N GLU A 330 4.23 9.77 2.56
CA GLU A 330 5.66 9.50 2.73
C GLU A 330 6.01 8.01 2.58
N TYR A 331 5.14 7.09 3.02
CA TYR A 331 5.34 5.64 2.85
C TYR A 331 5.42 5.20 1.39
N VAL A 332 4.73 5.93 0.49
CA VAL A 332 4.77 5.71 -0.96
C VAL A 332 5.94 6.49 -1.56
N PHE A 333 6.06 7.79 -1.22
CA PHE A 333 7.03 8.69 -1.83
C PHE A 333 8.49 8.34 -1.49
N SER A 334 8.78 7.74 -0.33
CA SER A 334 10.14 7.36 0.09
C SER A 334 10.84 6.37 -0.84
N ARG A 335 10.07 5.58 -1.61
CA ARG A 335 10.59 4.57 -2.54
C ARG A 335 11.02 5.14 -3.90
N TYR A 336 10.46 6.29 -4.29
CA TYR A 336 10.66 6.87 -5.63
C TYR A 336 12.05 7.47 -5.88
N PRO A 337 12.76 8.08 -4.91
CA PRO A 337 14.11 8.60 -5.15
C PRO A 337 15.08 7.57 -5.72
N ARG A 338 15.09 6.34 -5.17
CA ARG A 338 15.94 5.25 -5.67
C ARG A 338 15.48 4.76 -7.04
N LEU A 339 14.18 4.46 -7.18
CA LEU A 339 13.60 4.02 -8.46
C LEU A 339 13.89 5.01 -9.60
N VAL A 340 13.75 6.31 -9.35
CA VAL A 340 14.00 7.36 -10.34
C VAL A 340 15.48 7.43 -10.69
N ARG A 341 16.38 7.38 -9.69
CA ARG A 341 17.84 7.41 -9.92
C ARG A 341 18.29 6.20 -10.76
N ASP A 342 17.85 5.00 -10.41
CA ASP A 342 18.24 3.77 -11.10
C ASP A 342 17.73 3.72 -12.55
N LEU A 343 16.46 4.10 -12.75
CA LEU A 343 15.85 4.12 -14.08
C LEU A 343 16.41 5.25 -14.95
N ALA A 344 16.67 6.43 -14.38
CA ALA A 344 17.35 7.52 -15.09
C ALA A 344 18.75 7.12 -15.53
N GLY A 345 19.52 6.44 -14.65
CA GLY A 345 20.83 5.88 -14.98
C GLY A 345 20.78 4.88 -16.13
N LYS A 346 19.84 3.92 -16.07
CA LYS A 346 19.65 2.91 -17.12
C LYS A 346 19.28 3.51 -18.48
N LEU A 347 18.51 4.61 -18.49
CA LEU A 347 18.07 5.32 -19.69
C LEU A 347 19.06 6.40 -20.16
N GLY A 348 20.15 6.64 -19.43
CA GLY A 348 21.14 7.67 -19.75
C GLY A 348 20.62 9.11 -19.61
N LYS A 349 19.66 9.34 -18.70
CA LYS A 349 19.01 10.62 -18.47
C LYS A 349 19.46 11.23 -17.14
N GLN A 350 19.51 12.56 -17.07
CA GLN A 350 19.77 13.29 -15.83
C GLN A 350 18.45 13.85 -15.32
N VAL A 351 17.99 13.42 -14.14
CA VAL A 351 16.69 13.79 -13.59
C VAL A 351 16.81 14.10 -12.11
N GLU A 352 16.19 15.19 -11.69
CA GLU A 352 15.97 15.55 -10.28
C GLU A 352 14.51 15.24 -9.92
N LEU A 353 14.30 14.62 -8.76
CA LEU A 353 12.96 14.31 -8.24
C LEU A 353 12.59 15.30 -7.13
N THR A 354 11.46 15.99 -7.29
CA THR A 354 10.88 16.85 -6.25
C THR A 354 9.64 16.17 -5.66
N LEU A 355 9.59 16.04 -4.34
CA LEU A 355 8.44 15.51 -3.61
C LEU A 355 7.74 16.65 -2.86
N VAL A 356 6.44 16.81 -3.08
CA VAL A 356 5.61 17.83 -2.42
C VAL A 356 4.45 17.16 -1.72
N GLY A 357 4.21 17.49 -0.45
CA GLY A 357 3.08 16.96 0.30
C GLY A 357 3.27 15.52 0.80
N SER A 358 4.50 15.08 1.11
CA SER A 358 4.75 13.77 1.72
C SER A 358 3.99 13.54 3.03
N SER A 359 3.69 14.60 3.78
CA SER A 359 2.89 14.55 5.00
C SER A 359 1.37 14.50 4.76
N THR A 360 0.91 14.48 3.51
CA THR A 360 -0.52 14.35 3.23
C THR A 360 -0.99 12.95 3.59
N GLU A 361 -2.19 12.87 4.16
CA GLU A 361 -2.76 11.64 4.67
C GLU A 361 -3.66 10.98 3.61
N LEU A 362 -3.52 9.66 3.45
CA LEU A 362 -4.29 8.82 2.54
C LEU A 362 -4.66 7.50 3.25
N ASP A 363 -5.81 6.93 2.90
CA ASP A 363 -6.21 5.60 3.36
C ASP A 363 -5.17 4.51 3.02
N LYS A 364 -4.82 3.63 3.97
CA LYS A 364 -3.87 2.52 3.77
C LYS A 364 -4.18 1.66 2.54
N SER A 365 -5.44 1.32 2.28
CA SER A 365 -5.81 0.50 1.11
C SER A 365 -5.66 1.26 -0.21
N LEU A 366 -5.79 2.59 -0.20
CA LEU A 366 -5.47 3.41 -1.36
C LEU A 366 -3.96 3.50 -1.55
N ILE A 367 -3.16 3.55 -0.46
CA ILE A 367 -1.69 3.55 -0.51
C ILE A 367 -1.20 2.29 -1.24
N GLU A 368 -1.69 1.12 -0.86
CA GLU A 368 -1.26 -0.14 -1.47
C GLU A 368 -1.63 -0.21 -2.95
N ARG A 369 -2.82 0.27 -3.31
CA ARG A 369 -3.34 0.25 -4.70
C ARG A 369 -2.79 1.34 -5.60
N ILE A 370 -2.33 2.48 -5.07
CA ILE A 370 -1.80 3.59 -5.86
C ILE A 370 -0.33 3.39 -6.28
N ILE A 371 0.41 2.50 -5.60
CA ILE A 371 1.84 2.26 -5.89
C ILE A 371 2.05 1.86 -7.36
N ASP A 372 1.32 0.87 -7.85
CA ASP A 372 1.43 0.38 -9.22
C ASP A 372 1.15 1.45 -10.30
N PRO A 373 -0.02 2.14 -10.28
CA PRO A 373 -0.30 3.18 -11.26
C PRO A 373 0.70 4.34 -11.18
N LEU A 374 1.09 4.78 -9.98
CA LEU A 374 2.05 5.86 -9.80
C LEU A 374 3.45 5.48 -10.31
N THR A 375 3.89 4.25 -10.04
CA THR A 375 5.15 3.68 -10.57
C THR A 375 5.17 3.71 -12.09
N HIS A 376 4.04 3.37 -12.72
CA HIS A 376 3.93 3.39 -14.16
C HIS A 376 3.95 4.82 -14.73
N LEU A 377 3.28 5.78 -14.09
CA LEU A 377 3.34 7.18 -14.51
C LEU A 377 4.76 7.74 -14.42
N VAL A 378 5.47 7.48 -13.31
CA VAL A 378 6.87 7.88 -13.12
C VAL A 378 7.76 7.28 -14.21
N ARG A 379 7.59 5.99 -14.51
CA ARG A 379 8.33 5.33 -15.59
C ARG A 379 8.07 5.99 -16.94
N ASN A 380 6.82 6.34 -17.25
CA ASN A 380 6.49 6.98 -18.53
C ASN A 380 7.09 8.38 -18.65
N SER A 381 7.08 9.16 -17.57
CA SER A 381 7.79 10.43 -17.52
C SER A 381 9.29 10.23 -17.74
N LEU A 382 9.90 9.18 -17.17
CA LEU A 382 11.33 8.90 -17.35
C LEU A 382 11.68 8.32 -18.72
N ASP A 383 10.85 7.47 -19.33
CA ASP A 383 11.13 6.80 -20.61
C ASP A 383 10.75 7.69 -21.81
N HIS A 384 9.53 8.24 -21.81
CA HIS A 384 8.97 8.96 -22.95
C HIS A 384 8.87 10.48 -22.73
N GLY A 385 8.70 10.93 -21.49
CA GLY A 385 8.57 12.35 -21.15
C GLY A 385 9.90 13.10 -21.26
N ILE A 386 10.83 12.80 -20.35
CA ILE A 386 12.12 13.49 -20.21
C ILE A 386 13.06 13.04 -21.32
N GLU A 387 13.65 14.00 -22.02
CA GLU A 387 14.58 13.76 -23.13
C GLU A 387 16.03 13.58 -22.63
N LEU A 388 16.91 13.05 -23.49
CA LEU A 388 18.35 12.98 -23.23
C LEU A 388 18.94 14.39 -22.99
N PRO A 389 19.99 14.53 -22.15
CA PRO A 389 20.54 15.84 -21.77
C PRO A 389 20.99 16.66 -22.98
N GLU A 390 21.58 16.03 -24.00
CA GLU A 390 21.99 16.69 -25.24
C GLU A 390 20.79 17.27 -26.01
N LYS A 391 19.70 16.51 -26.09
CA LYS A 391 18.47 16.92 -26.77
C LYS A 391 17.75 18.04 -26.02
N ARG A 392 17.77 18.00 -24.69
CA ARG A 392 17.24 19.07 -23.83
C ARG A 392 18.01 20.36 -24.02
N LEU A 393 19.34 20.29 -24.04
CA LEU A 393 20.18 21.46 -24.28
C LEU A 393 19.95 22.06 -25.68
N ALA A 394 19.78 21.21 -26.70
CA ALA A 394 19.44 21.63 -28.05
C ALA A 394 18.05 22.32 -28.14
N ALA A 395 17.10 21.91 -27.30
CA ALA A 395 15.80 22.54 -27.15
C ALA A 395 15.81 23.80 -26.25
N GLY A 396 16.97 24.20 -25.72
CA GLY A 396 17.12 25.36 -24.83
C GLY A 396 16.64 25.13 -23.39
N LYS A 397 16.49 23.87 -22.97
CA LYS A 397 16.10 23.47 -21.62
C LYS A 397 17.33 23.15 -20.76
N ASN A 398 17.13 23.08 -19.44
CA ASN A 398 18.14 22.55 -18.52
C ASN A 398 18.47 21.09 -18.90
N SER A 399 19.75 20.71 -18.85
CA SER A 399 20.20 19.34 -19.13
C SER A 399 19.63 18.34 -18.12
N VAL A 400 19.46 18.77 -16.87
CA VAL A 400 18.76 18.01 -15.83
C VAL A 400 17.26 18.23 -15.99
N GLY A 401 16.50 17.15 -16.22
CA GLY A 401 15.04 17.16 -16.22
C GLY A 401 14.48 17.20 -14.81
N ASN A 402 13.27 17.72 -14.66
CA ASN A 402 12.58 17.78 -13.38
C ASN A 402 11.34 16.88 -13.41
N LEU A 403 11.23 16.00 -12.42
CA LEU A 403 10.05 15.20 -12.15
C LEU A 403 9.50 15.59 -10.78
N ILE A 404 8.24 15.99 -10.71
CA ILE A 404 7.58 16.44 -9.49
C ILE A 404 6.44 15.47 -9.18
N LEU A 405 6.47 14.89 -7.98
CA LEU A 405 5.35 14.16 -7.40
C LEU A 405 4.75 15.04 -6.31
N SER A 406 3.50 15.43 -6.46
CA SER A 406 2.76 16.20 -5.45
C SER A 406 1.55 15.43 -4.96
N ALA A 407 1.20 15.64 -3.70
CA ALA A 407 -0.06 15.20 -3.12
C ALA A 407 -0.66 16.33 -2.28
N GLU A 408 -1.94 16.63 -2.46
CA GLU A 408 -2.67 17.68 -1.74
C GLU A 408 -4.12 17.27 -1.46
N HIS A 409 -4.69 17.74 -0.34
CA HIS A 409 -6.11 17.60 -0.06
C HIS A 409 -6.91 18.70 -0.77
N GLN A 410 -7.84 18.32 -1.63
CA GLN A 410 -8.72 19.25 -2.36
C GLN A 410 -10.18 18.80 -2.26
N GLY A 411 -10.98 19.57 -1.51
CA GLY A 411 -12.45 19.45 -1.53
C GLY A 411 -13.01 18.07 -1.15
N GLY A 412 -12.39 17.37 -0.18
CA GLY A 412 -12.80 16.01 0.21
C GLY A 412 -12.20 14.89 -0.67
N ASN A 413 -11.34 15.25 -1.61
CA ASN A 413 -10.52 14.32 -2.39
C ASN A 413 -9.05 14.57 -2.09
N ILE A 414 -8.22 13.58 -2.37
CA ILE A 414 -6.77 13.74 -2.47
C ILE A 414 -6.40 13.85 -3.95
N CYS A 415 -5.71 14.93 -4.29
CA CYS A 415 -5.16 15.16 -5.61
C CYS A 415 -3.69 14.76 -5.59
N ILE A 416 -3.33 13.74 -6.37
CA ILE A 416 -1.95 13.29 -6.57
C ILE A 416 -1.56 13.69 -7.99
N GLU A 417 -0.51 14.48 -8.14
CA GLU A 417 -0.05 14.94 -9.46
C GLU A 417 1.36 14.44 -9.77
N VAL A 418 1.54 13.97 -11.00
CA VAL A 418 2.85 13.62 -11.58
C VAL A 418 3.12 14.62 -12.69
N THR A 419 4.12 15.48 -12.50
CA THR A 419 4.48 16.53 -13.44
C THR A 419 5.92 16.35 -13.91
N ASP A 420 6.13 16.33 -15.23
CA ASP A 420 7.46 16.37 -15.84
C ASP A 420 7.62 17.61 -16.71
N ASP A 421 8.87 18.04 -16.90
CA ASP A 421 9.26 19.14 -17.80
C ASP A 421 9.73 18.64 -19.19
N GLY A 422 9.21 17.48 -19.59
CA GLY A 422 9.62 16.72 -20.75
C GLY A 422 9.20 17.30 -22.11
N ALA A 423 9.23 16.47 -23.15
CA ALA A 423 8.82 16.87 -24.50
C ALA A 423 7.32 17.14 -24.63
N GLY A 424 6.51 16.70 -23.67
CA GLY A 424 5.05 16.71 -23.76
C GLY A 424 4.52 15.68 -24.77
N LEU A 425 3.21 15.56 -24.83
CA LEU A 425 2.51 14.65 -25.72
C LEU A 425 2.43 15.23 -27.14
N ASN A 426 2.85 14.45 -28.13
CA ASN A 426 2.74 14.85 -29.53
C ASN A 426 1.33 14.55 -30.05
N ARG A 427 0.52 15.62 -30.13
CA ARG A 427 -0.87 15.56 -30.59
C ARG A 427 -1.03 14.91 -31.96
N GLU A 428 -0.22 15.31 -32.94
CA GLU A 428 -0.31 14.79 -34.32
C GLU A 428 -0.07 13.28 -34.38
N ARG A 429 0.92 12.77 -33.63
CA ARG A 429 1.20 11.34 -33.54
C ARG A 429 0.07 10.56 -32.88
N ILE A 430 -0.52 11.10 -31.81
CA ILE A 430 -1.65 10.47 -31.12
C ILE A 430 -2.85 10.37 -32.07
N LEU A 431 -3.19 11.46 -32.77
CA LEU A 431 -4.28 11.48 -33.74
C LEU A 431 -4.05 10.51 -34.90
N ALA A 432 -2.84 10.50 -35.47
CA ALA A 432 -2.48 9.57 -36.54
C ALA A 432 -2.60 8.10 -36.08
N LYS A 433 -2.14 7.79 -34.86
CA LYS A 433 -2.23 6.43 -34.31
C LYS A 433 -3.67 6.05 -34.00
N ALA A 434 -4.46 6.95 -33.44
CA ALA A 434 -5.89 6.75 -33.20
C ALA A 434 -6.66 6.46 -34.49
N ALA A 435 -6.39 7.22 -35.55
CA ALA A 435 -6.97 6.98 -36.87
C ALA A 435 -6.57 5.60 -37.43
N SER A 436 -5.31 5.18 -37.26
CA SER A 436 -4.83 3.86 -37.71
C SER A 436 -5.48 2.68 -36.97
N GLN A 437 -5.87 2.87 -35.70
CA GLN A 437 -6.55 1.87 -34.89
C GLN A 437 -8.09 1.92 -35.02
N GLY A 438 -8.62 2.76 -35.92
CA GLY A 438 -10.07 2.88 -36.14
C GLY A 438 -10.83 3.59 -35.01
N LEU A 439 -10.12 4.31 -34.13
CA LEU A 439 -10.76 5.20 -33.16
C LEU A 439 -11.30 6.45 -33.88
N THR A 440 -12.43 7.00 -33.43
CA THR A 440 -12.99 8.20 -34.06
C THR A 440 -12.13 9.40 -33.69
N VAL A 441 -11.52 9.96 -34.72
CA VAL A 441 -10.74 11.19 -34.67
C VAL A 441 -11.52 12.26 -35.41
N SER A 442 -11.69 13.41 -34.76
CA SER A 442 -12.29 14.60 -35.36
C SER A 442 -11.27 15.75 -35.31
N GLU A 443 -11.25 16.62 -36.32
CA GLU A 443 -10.37 17.81 -36.33
C GLU A 443 -10.69 18.77 -35.17
N ASN A 444 -11.91 18.69 -34.63
CA ASN A 444 -12.41 19.57 -33.56
C ASN A 444 -12.12 19.07 -32.13
N MET A 445 -11.39 17.96 -31.95
CA MET A 445 -11.11 17.45 -30.60
C MET A 445 -10.28 18.44 -29.79
N SER A 446 -10.57 18.62 -28.50
CA SER A 446 -9.71 19.41 -27.61
C SER A 446 -8.37 18.71 -27.31
N ASP A 447 -7.37 19.42 -26.80
CA ASP A 447 -6.10 18.79 -26.36
C ASP A 447 -6.34 17.72 -25.28
N ASP A 448 -7.25 18.00 -24.36
CA ASP A 448 -7.62 17.08 -23.27
C ASP A 448 -8.29 15.82 -23.81
N GLU A 449 -9.19 15.95 -24.79
CA GLU A 449 -9.83 14.80 -25.44
C GLU A 449 -8.82 13.94 -26.20
N VAL A 450 -7.82 14.57 -26.83
CA VAL A 450 -6.73 13.84 -27.49
C VAL A 450 -5.85 13.13 -26.47
N ALA A 451 -5.52 13.77 -25.35
CA ALA A 451 -4.76 13.14 -24.28
C ALA A 451 -5.49 11.92 -23.68
N MET A 452 -6.83 12.00 -23.56
CA MET A 452 -7.66 10.89 -23.08
C MET A 452 -7.63 9.65 -23.98
N LEU A 453 -7.29 9.79 -25.26
CA LEU A 453 -7.12 8.63 -26.17
C LEU A 453 -5.97 7.72 -25.75
N ILE A 454 -5.01 8.22 -24.96
CA ILE A 454 -3.88 7.43 -24.44
C ILE A 454 -4.37 6.28 -23.54
N PHE A 455 -5.52 6.45 -22.89
CA PHE A 455 -6.13 5.43 -22.06
C PHE A 455 -7.00 4.43 -22.83
N ALA A 456 -7.08 4.52 -24.16
CA ALA A 456 -7.84 3.55 -24.94
C ALA A 456 -7.16 2.16 -24.88
N PRO A 457 -7.93 1.06 -24.83
CA PRO A 457 -7.36 -0.29 -24.77
C PRO A 457 -6.45 -0.56 -25.96
N GLY A 458 -5.25 -1.09 -25.71
CA GLY A 458 -4.26 -1.36 -26.77
C GLY A 458 -3.65 -0.10 -27.41
N PHE A 459 -3.91 1.08 -26.84
CA PHE A 459 -3.27 2.33 -27.26
C PHE A 459 -1.92 2.47 -26.56
N SER A 460 -0.85 2.16 -27.29
CA SER A 460 0.52 2.49 -26.92
C SER A 460 1.15 3.22 -28.08
N THR A 461 1.93 4.28 -27.85
CA THR A 461 2.64 5.00 -28.93
C THR A 461 3.94 4.31 -29.33
N ALA A 462 4.43 3.33 -28.57
CA ALA A 462 5.67 2.61 -28.86
C ALA A 462 5.56 1.71 -30.12
N GLU A 463 6.66 1.62 -30.89
CA GLU A 463 6.80 0.75 -32.07
C GLU A 463 7.40 -0.63 -31.71
N GLN A 464 8.07 -0.75 -30.55
CA GLN A 464 8.60 -2.01 -30.01
C GLN A 464 8.26 -2.16 -28.53
N VAL A 465 7.98 -3.40 -28.12
CA VAL A 465 7.85 -3.79 -26.70
C VAL A 465 9.26 -3.81 -26.11
N THR A 466 9.58 -2.88 -25.21
CA THR A 466 10.86 -2.87 -24.51
C THR A 466 10.86 -3.91 -23.38
N ASP A 467 12.01 -4.52 -23.09
CA ASP A 467 12.18 -5.53 -22.02
C ASP A 467 11.78 -5.02 -20.62
N VAL A 468 11.69 -3.69 -20.45
CA VAL A 468 11.26 -3.04 -19.21
C VAL A 468 9.73 -3.04 -19.05
N SER A 469 8.97 -3.37 -20.12
CA SER A 469 7.49 -3.40 -20.16
C SER A 469 6.90 -4.81 -19.91
N GLY A 470 7.67 -5.69 -19.27
CA GLY A 470 7.45 -7.14 -19.13
C GLY A 470 6.20 -7.63 -18.37
N ARG A 471 5.17 -6.80 -18.15
CA ARG A 471 3.85 -7.25 -17.68
C ARG A 471 2.67 -6.81 -18.54
N GLY A 472 2.90 -6.16 -19.69
CA GLY A 472 1.82 -5.78 -20.61
C GLY A 472 0.85 -4.74 -20.02
N VAL A 473 1.30 -3.93 -19.07
CA VAL A 473 0.49 -2.91 -18.40
C VAL A 473 0.48 -1.67 -19.28
N GLY A 474 -0.61 -1.43 -20.00
CA GLY A 474 -0.83 -0.19 -20.75
C GLY A 474 -1.36 0.93 -19.86
N MET A 475 -1.53 2.12 -20.44
CA MET A 475 -2.19 3.23 -19.75
C MET A 475 -3.66 2.91 -19.44
N ASP A 476 -4.28 2.04 -20.22
CA ASP A 476 -5.62 1.47 -19.95
C ASP A 476 -5.70 0.79 -18.57
N VAL A 477 -4.68 0.04 -18.17
CA VAL A 477 -4.61 -0.59 -16.83
C VAL A 477 -4.50 0.46 -15.72
N VAL A 478 -3.71 1.52 -15.93
CA VAL A 478 -3.61 2.62 -14.96
C VAL A 478 -4.96 3.29 -14.74
N LYS A 479 -5.68 3.60 -15.83
CA LYS A 479 -7.02 4.16 -15.73
C LYS A 479 -7.99 3.22 -15.02
N ARG A 480 -7.95 1.92 -15.34
CA ARG A 480 -8.81 0.92 -14.69
C ARG A 480 -8.54 0.83 -13.18
N ASN A 481 -7.27 0.74 -12.78
CA ASN A 481 -6.89 0.68 -11.37
C ASN A 481 -7.36 1.93 -10.60
N ILE A 482 -7.24 3.12 -11.20
CA ILE A 482 -7.74 4.37 -10.60
C ILE A 482 -9.27 4.37 -10.48
N GLN A 483 -9.98 3.88 -11.50
CA GLN A 483 -11.44 3.77 -11.47
C GLN A 483 -11.93 2.73 -10.45
N GLU A 484 -11.22 1.62 -10.26
CA GLU A 484 -11.51 0.62 -9.22
C GLU A 484 -11.33 1.20 -7.80
N MET A 485 -10.50 2.23 -7.64
CA MET A 485 -10.38 3.01 -6.40
C MET A 485 -11.48 4.07 -6.24
N GLY A 486 -12.39 4.21 -7.21
CA GLY A 486 -13.42 5.26 -7.22
C GLY A 486 -12.87 6.64 -7.59
N GLY A 487 -11.66 6.72 -8.14
CA GLY A 487 -11.00 7.95 -8.51
C GLY A 487 -11.16 8.34 -9.97
N HIS A 488 -10.64 9.53 -10.28
CA HIS A 488 -10.60 10.11 -11.63
C HIS A 488 -9.16 10.43 -12.01
N VAL A 489 -8.86 10.33 -13.29
CA VAL A 489 -7.53 10.67 -13.84
C VAL A 489 -7.70 11.65 -14.99
N GLU A 490 -6.84 12.68 -14.98
CA GLU A 490 -6.79 13.74 -15.98
C GLU A 490 -5.36 13.89 -16.50
N ILE A 491 -5.22 14.24 -17.78
CA ILE A 491 -3.91 14.51 -18.39
C ILE A 491 -3.97 15.90 -19.00
N GLN A 492 -3.01 16.74 -18.61
CA GLN A 492 -2.73 18.03 -19.23
C GLN A 492 -1.32 17.98 -19.80
N SER A 493 -1.15 18.27 -21.08
CA SER A 493 0.16 18.24 -21.71
C SER A 493 0.31 19.33 -22.74
N LYS A 494 1.51 19.91 -22.81
CA LYS A 494 1.88 20.87 -23.85
C LYS A 494 3.23 20.48 -24.45
N GLN A 495 3.26 20.37 -25.77
CA GLN A 495 4.47 19.99 -26.49
C GLN A 495 5.58 21.02 -26.26
N GLY A 496 6.75 20.53 -25.85
CA GLY A 496 7.90 21.35 -25.47
C GLY A 496 7.88 21.88 -24.04
N THR A 497 6.77 21.77 -23.30
CA THR A 497 6.70 22.18 -21.88
C THR A 497 6.79 20.98 -20.94
N GLY A 498 6.03 19.91 -21.23
CA GLY A 498 5.96 18.73 -20.37
C GLY A 498 4.54 18.19 -20.25
N THR A 499 4.35 17.26 -19.31
CA THR A 499 3.06 16.61 -19.04
C THR A 499 2.77 16.63 -17.54
N THR A 500 1.53 16.92 -17.19
CA THR A 500 0.97 16.80 -15.84
C THR A 500 -0.18 15.82 -15.87
N ILE A 501 -0.08 14.77 -15.06
CA ILE A 501 -1.13 13.77 -14.87
C ILE A 501 -1.66 13.93 -13.46
N ARG A 502 -2.97 14.14 -13.32
CA ARG A 502 -3.64 14.37 -12.03
C ARG A 502 -4.55 13.20 -11.72
N ILE A 503 -4.41 12.63 -10.53
CA ILE A 503 -5.24 11.56 -10.00
C ILE A 503 -6.01 12.13 -8.83
N LEU A 504 -7.33 12.09 -8.89
CA LEU A 504 -8.22 12.50 -7.82
C LEU A 504 -8.80 11.24 -7.19
N LEU A 505 -8.51 10.97 -5.92
CA LEU A 505 -9.09 9.86 -5.18
C LEU A 505 -10.01 10.41 -4.07
N PRO A 506 -11.18 9.80 -3.83
CA PRO A 506 -12.04 10.21 -2.71
C PRO A 506 -11.40 9.86 -1.36
N LEU A 507 -11.56 10.72 -0.34
CA LEU A 507 -11.11 10.41 1.03
C LEU A 507 -11.99 9.39 1.75
N THR A 508 -13.19 9.09 1.22
CA THR A 508 -14.17 8.23 1.88
C THR A 508 -14.06 6.79 1.39
N LEU A 509 -14.60 5.86 2.20
CA LEU A 509 -15.10 4.58 1.69
C LEU A 509 -15.86 4.79 0.38
N ALA A 510 -15.88 3.79 -0.50
CA ALA A 510 -16.47 3.87 -1.84
C ALA A 510 -17.96 4.29 -1.77
N ILE A 511 -18.19 5.59 -1.62
CA ILE A 511 -19.48 6.26 -1.65
C ILE A 511 -19.51 6.92 -3.01
N LEU A 512 -20.53 6.56 -3.77
CA LEU A 512 -20.75 7.09 -5.09
C LEU A 512 -21.93 8.08 -5.01
N ASP A 513 -21.71 9.29 -5.50
CA ASP A 513 -22.82 10.19 -5.81
C ASP A 513 -23.52 9.67 -7.06
N GLY A 514 -24.77 9.22 -6.89
CA GLY A 514 -25.53 8.55 -7.92
C GLY A 514 -26.87 9.22 -8.20
N MET A 515 -27.23 9.32 -9.47
CA MET A 515 -28.60 9.58 -9.90
C MET A 515 -29.38 8.26 -9.91
N SER A 516 -30.35 8.13 -9.01
CA SER A 516 -31.23 6.97 -8.94
C SER A 516 -32.34 7.08 -9.98
N VAL A 517 -32.44 6.06 -10.83
CA VAL A 517 -33.39 5.97 -11.94
C VAL A 517 -34.16 4.65 -11.87
N ARG A 518 -35.42 4.66 -12.30
CA ARG A 518 -36.28 3.49 -12.28
C ARG A 518 -36.70 3.09 -13.69
N VAL A 519 -36.76 1.79 -13.92
CA VAL A 519 -37.31 1.16 -15.11
C VAL A 519 -38.23 0.03 -14.66
N ALA A 520 -39.51 0.12 -14.99
CA ALA A 520 -40.57 -0.66 -14.34
C ALA A 520 -40.48 -0.56 -12.81
N ASP A 521 -40.21 -1.68 -12.13
CA ASP A 521 -40.01 -1.74 -10.68
C ASP A 521 -38.52 -1.82 -10.29
N GLU A 522 -37.61 -1.93 -11.26
CA GLU A 522 -36.17 -2.09 -11.04
C GLU A 522 -35.48 -0.73 -10.89
N VAL A 523 -34.58 -0.62 -9.91
CA VAL A 523 -33.84 0.62 -9.60
C VAL A 523 -32.38 0.48 -10.01
N PHE A 524 -31.90 1.45 -10.78
CA PHE A 524 -30.52 1.56 -11.23
C PHE A 524 -29.92 2.88 -10.75
N ILE A 525 -28.60 2.92 -10.64
CA ILE A 525 -27.86 4.10 -10.24
C ILE A 525 -26.89 4.48 -11.35
N LEU A 526 -27.02 5.73 -11.80
CA LEU A 526 -26.13 6.34 -12.78
C LEU A 526 -25.09 7.18 -12.01
N PRO A 527 -23.78 6.97 -12.19
CA PRO A 527 -22.76 7.82 -11.61
C PRO A 527 -23.00 9.29 -11.98
N LEU A 528 -23.15 10.18 -10.98
CA LEU A 528 -23.59 11.56 -11.23
C LEU A 528 -22.58 12.34 -12.08
N ASN A 529 -21.28 12.04 -11.94
CA ASN A 529 -20.21 12.62 -12.75
C ASN A 529 -20.33 12.31 -14.25
N ALA A 530 -21.03 11.24 -14.63
CA ALA A 530 -21.27 10.87 -16.02
C ALA A 530 -22.60 11.42 -16.55
N VAL A 531 -23.46 11.97 -15.68
CA VAL A 531 -24.75 12.56 -16.03
C VAL A 531 -24.56 14.03 -16.40
N MET A 532 -24.87 14.38 -17.65
CA MET A 532 -24.79 15.77 -18.11
C MET A 532 -26.07 16.56 -17.85
N GLU A 533 -27.19 16.04 -18.37
CA GLU A 533 -28.52 16.63 -18.19
C GLU A 533 -29.59 15.56 -18.34
N SER A 534 -30.82 15.86 -17.92
CA SER A 534 -31.98 15.00 -18.13
C SER A 534 -33.14 15.80 -18.69
N LEU A 535 -33.89 15.19 -19.60
CA LEU A 535 -35.01 15.84 -20.29
C LEU A 535 -36.06 14.81 -20.69
N GLN A 536 -37.31 15.28 -20.84
CA GLN A 536 -38.37 14.46 -21.41
C GLN A 536 -38.37 14.66 -22.94
N PRO A 537 -38.12 13.60 -23.73
CA PRO A 537 -38.05 13.72 -25.18
C PRO A 537 -39.45 13.98 -25.77
N ARG A 538 -39.52 14.75 -26.86
CA ARG A 538 -40.76 14.94 -27.64
C ARG A 538 -40.69 14.09 -28.90
N GLU A 539 -41.85 13.68 -29.43
CA GLU A 539 -41.92 12.92 -30.70
C GLU A 539 -41.20 13.62 -31.85
N ALA A 540 -41.25 14.95 -31.91
CA ALA A 540 -40.61 15.74 -32.97
C ALA A 540 -39.08 15.67 -32.94
N ASP A 541 -38.49 15.42 -31.77
CA ASP A 541 -37.03 15.37 -31.56
C ASP A 541 -36.50 13.93 -31.73
N LEU A 542 -37.40 12.95 -31.94
CA LEU A 542 -37.07 11.54 -32.12
C LEU A 542 -36.99 11.21 -33.60
N HIS A 543 -35.77 11.02 -34.09
CA HIS A 543 -35.50 10.72 -35.49
C HIS A 543 -35.11 9.24 -35.67
N PRO A 544 -35.84 8.48 -36.49
CA PRO A 544 -35.39 7.14 -36.88
C PRO A 544 -34.26 7.26 -37.92
N LEU A 545 -33.11 6.65 -37.64
CA LEU A 545 -32.01 6.50 -38.60
C LEU A 545 -32.16 5.21 -39.43
N ALA A 546 -31.57 5.21 -40.63
CA ALA A 546 -31.42 4.01 -41.44
C ALA A 546 -30.56 2.98 -40.68
N GLY A 547 -31.12 1.80 -40.41
CA GLY A 547 -30.49 0.76 -39.55
C GLY A 547 -31.28 0.43 -38.28
N GLY A 548 -32.44 1.05 -38.06
CA GLY A 548 -33.31 0.74 -36.92
C GLY A 548 -32.91 1.47 -35.62
N GLU A 549 -31.95 2.39 -35.70
CA GLU A 549 -31.54 3.22 -34.57
C GLU A 549 -32.51 4.39 -34.37
N ARG A 550 -32.84 4.68 -33.11
CA ARG A 550 -33.51 5.93 -32.75
C ARG A 550 -32.48 6.90 -32.23
N VAL A 551 -32.57 8.12 -32.70
CA VAL A 551 -31.70 9.22 -32.30
C VAL A 551 -32.54 10.34 -31.76
N LEU A 552 -32.04 10.97 -30.71
CA LEU A 552 -32.62 12.16 -30.12
C LEU A 552 -31.86 13.38 -30.61
N GLU A 553 -32.57 14.38 -31.14
CA GLU A 553 -31.99 15.69 -31.38
C GLU A 553 -32.01 16.52 -30.09
N VAL A 554 -30.84 16.94 -29.61
CA VAL A 554 -30.70 17.82 -28.45
C VAL A 554 -29.86 19.02 -28.86
N ARG A 555 -30.47 20.22 -28.87
CA ARG A 555 -29.81 21.48 -29.26
C ARG A 555 -29.11 21.42 -30.63
N GLY A 556 -29.70 20.70 -31.59
CA GLY A 556 -29.17 20.52 -32.94
C GLY A 556 -28.11 19.43 -33.09
N GLU A 557 -27.83 18.66 -32.02
CA GLU A 557 -26.93 17.50 -32.07
C GLU A 557 -27.72 16.19 -31.98
N TYR A 558 -27.29 15.20 -32.76
CA TYR A 558 -27.92 13.90 -32.85
C TYR A 558 -27.28 12.90 -31.89
N LEU A 559 -28.01 12.48 -30.85
CA LEU A 559 -27.55 11.55 -29.82
C LEU A 559 -28.22 10.17 -29.96
N PRO A 560 -27.47 9.07 -30.01
CA PRO A 560 -28.05 7.72 -30.03
C PRO A 560 -28.86 7.45 -28.76
N ILE A 561 -30.08 6.92 -28.91
CA ILE A 561 -30.90 6.49 -27.78
C ILE A 561 -30.57 5.03 -27.43
N VAL A 562 -30.35 4.81 -26.14
CA VAL A 562 -30.19 3.51 -25.49
C VAL A 562 -31.38 3.29 -24.58
N GLU A 563 -32.09 2.18 -24.76
CA GLU A 563 -33.24 1.82 -23.92
C GLU A 563 -32.76 0.91 -22.79
N LEU A 564 -32.75 1.42 -21.55
CA LEU A 564 -32.15 0.72 -20.40
C LEU A 564 -32.77 -0.67 -20.17
N TRP A 565 -34.09 -0.79 -20.36
CA TRP A 565 -34.82 -2.05 -20.24
C TRP A 565 -34.41 -3.10 -21.28
N LYS A 566 -34.06 -2.70 -22.50
CA LYS A 566 -33.59 -3.65 -23.53
C LYS A 566 -32.20 -4.18 -23.19
N VAL A 567 -31.33 -3.30 -22.70
CA VAL A 567 -29.94 -3.68 -22.39
C VAL A 567 -29.88 -4.67 -21.23
N PHE A 568 -30.67 -4.43 -20.16
CA PHE A 568 -30.71 -5.29 -18.98
C PHE A 568 -31.84 -6.33 -18.98
N ASN A 569 -32.57 -6.49 -20.10
CA ASN A 569 -33.68 -7.44 -20.27
C ASN A 569 -34.76 -7.32 -19.17
N VAL A 570 -35.17 -6.10 -18.85
CA VAL A 570 -36.19 -5.81 -17.83
C VAL A 570 -37.59 -5.85 -18.46
N ALA A 571 -38.50 -6.62 -17.86
CA ALA A 571 -39.90 -6.70 -18.31
C ALA A 571 -40.75 -5.57 -17.71
N GLY A 572 -41.80 -5.15 -18.43
CA GLY A 572 -42.80 -4.19 -17.91
C GLY A 572 -42.44 -2.71 -18.03
N ALA A 573 -41.30 -2.38 -18.64
CA ALA A 573 -40.86 -1.00 -18.86
C ALA A 573 -41.77 -0.23 -19.83
N LYS A 574 -41.82 1.10 -19.70
CA LYS A 574 -42.53 1.94 -20.67
C LYS A 574 -41.78 1.91 -22.00
N THR A 575 -42.43 1.38 -23.03
CA THR A 575 -41.81 1.19 -24.37
C THR A 575 -41.87 2.44 -25.24
N GLU A 576 -42.72 3.41 -24.88
CA GLU A 576 -42.86 4.67 -25.60
C GLU A 576 -41.90 5.72 -25.02
N ALA A 577 -40.97 6.20 -25.84
CA ALA A 577 -39.90 7.09 -25.39
C ALA A 577 -40.42 8.43 -24.82
N THR A 578 -41.54 8.93 -25.36
CA THR A 578 -42.22 10.16 -24.92
C THR A 578 -42.80 10.11 -23.51
N GLN A 579 -43.03 8.91 -22.98
CA GLN A 579 -43.59 8.71 -21.65
C GLN A 579 -42.52 8.52 -20.57
N GLY A 580 -41.25 8.33 -20.97
CA GLY A 580 -40.10 8.22 -20.08
C GLY A 580 -39.30 9.50 -19.98
N ILE A 581 -38.17 9.41 -19.31
CA ILE A 581 -37.16 10.47 -19.19
C ILE A 581 -35.89 10.00 -19.87
N VAL A 582 -35.26 10.87 -20.64
CA VAL A 582 -33.91 10.65 -21.17
C VAL A 582 -32.89 11.28 -20.24
N VAL A 583 -31.84 10.53 -19.92
CA VAL A 583 -30.64 11.00 -19.23
C VAL A 583 -29.50 11.02 -20.23
N ILE A 584 -28.89 12.19 -20.45
CA ILE A 584 -27.73 12.33 -21.33
C ILE A 584 -26.49 11.95 -20.53
N LEU A 585 -25.82 10.90 -21.00
CA LEU A 585 -24.60 10.37 -20.40
C LEU A 585 -23.40 10.66 -21.29
N GLN A 586 -22.25 10.94 -20.65
CA GLN A 586 -20.98 11.11 -21.35
C GLN A 586 -19.96 10.07 -20.86
N SER A 587 -19.36 9.36 -21.81
CA SER A 587 -18.19 8.52 -21.56
C SER A 587 -17.19 8.63 -22.71
N GLY A 588 -15.92 8.87 -22.38
CA GLY A 588 -14.82 8.94 -23.35
C GLY A 588 -15.03 9.97 -24.47
N GLY A 589 -15.57 11.15 -24.15
CA GLY A 589 -15.84 12.22 -25.11
C GLY A 589 -17.08 12.01 -26.01
N ARG A 590 -17.76 10.86 -25.90
CA ARG A 590 -18.99 10.58 -26.63
C ARG A 590 -20.20 10.67 -25.73
N ARG A 591 -21.26 11.25 -26.27
CA ARG A 591 -22.54 11.45 -25.60
C ARG A 591 -23.58 10.50 -26.18
N TYR A 592 -24.41 9.95 -25.31
CA TYR A 592 -25.57 9.15 -25.70
C TYR A 592 -26.73 9.40 -24.74
N ALA A 593 -27.95 9.15 -25.20
CA ALA A 593 -29.17 9.36 -24.44
C ALA A 593 -29.66 8.03 -23.88
N LEU A 594 -29.73 7.90 -22.56
CA LEU A 594 -30.26 6.73 -21.87
C LEU A 594 -31.74 6.96 -21.50
N LEU A 595 -32.64 6.18 -22.09
CA LEU A 595 -34.07 6.23 -21.77
C LEU A 595 -34.38 5.37 -20.54
N VAL A 596 -35.04 6.00 -19.57
CA VAL A 596 -35.54 5.40 -18.32
C VAL A 596 -37.01 5.77 -18.11
N ASP A 597 -37.72 5.06 -17.23
CA ASP A 597 -39.14 5.36 -16.98
C ASP A 597 -39.29 6.56 -16.05
N GLN A 598 -38.49 6.62 -14.97
CA GLN A 598 -38.57 7.68 -13.98
C GLN A 598 -37.19 8.04 -13.39
N LEU A 599 -37.04 9.29 -12.98
CA LEU A 599 -35.96 9.75 -12.11
C LEU A 599 -36.47 9.78 -10.67
N ILE A 600 -35.78 9.06 -9.77
CA ILE A 600 -36.10 9.08 -8.35
C ILE A 600 -35.41 10.28 -7.69
N GLY A 601 -34.14 10.51 -8.02
CA GLY A 601 -33.35 11.64 -7.52
C GLY A 601 -31.91 11.28 -7.17
N GLN A 602 -31.17 12.27 -6.67
CA GLN A 602 -29.77 12.12 -6.29
C GLN A 602 -29.64 11.48 -4.91
N HIS A 603 -28.78 10.47 -4.80
CA HIS A 603 -28.49 9.77 -3.55
C HIS A 603 -26.99 9.52 -3.45
N GLN A 604 -26.44 9.66 -2.24
CA GLN A 604 -25.12 9.15 -1.93
C GLN A 604 -25.27 7.69 -1.54
N VAL A 605 -24.59 6.79 -2.26
CA VAL A 605 -24.77 5.36 -2.05
C VAL A 605 -23.45 4.67 -1.76
N VAL A 606 -23.48 3.75 -0.80
CA VAL A 606 -22.32 2.94 -0.45
C VAL A 606 -22.17 1.84 -1.50
N VAL A 607 -21.05 1.84 -2.23
CA VAL A 607 -20.72 0.88 -3.27
C VAL A 607 -20.33 -0.45 -2.61
N LYS A 608 -21.02 -1.51 -2.98
CA LYS A 608 -20.71 -2.89 -2.60
C LYS A 608 -20.28 -3.68 -3.83
N ASN A 609 -19.19 -4.42 -3.70
CA ASN A 609 -18.69 -5.30 -4.75
C ASN A 609 -19.67 -6.48 -4.96
N LEU A 610 -19.86 -6.87 -6.23
CA LEU A 610 -20.73 -7.97 -6.66
C LEU A 610 -20.09 -9.37 -6.47
N GLU A 611 -18.76 -9.41 -6.31
CA GLU A 611 -17.91 -10.57 -6.56
C GLU A 611 -18.08 -11.79 -5.64
N SER A 612 -18.75 -11.66 -4.49
CA SER A 612 -19.04 -12.82 -3.61
C SER A 612 -20.23 -13.67 -4.07
N ASN A 613 -21.19 -13.08 -4.80
CA ASN A 613 -22.48 -13.73 -5.11
C ASN A 613 -22.81 -13.76 -6.60
N TYR A 614 -22.23 -12.87 -7.42
CA TYR A 614 -22.59 -12.70 -8.82
C TYR A 614 -21.36 -12.71 -9.73
N ARG A 615 -21.49 -13.32 -10.91
CA ARG A 615 -20.48 -13.24 -11.98
C ARG A 615 -20.45 -11.81 -12.52
N LYS A 616 -19.30 -11.34 -13.02
CA LYS A 616 -19.19 -10.01 -13.67
C LYS A 616 -20.29 -9.88 -14.74
N VAL A 617 -21.24 -8.98 -14.51
CA VAL A 617 -22.31 -8.67 -15.46
C VAL A 617 -21.84 -7.48 -16.29
N PRO A 618 -21.66 -7.62 -17.61
CA PRO A 618 -21.26 -6.51 -18.44
C PRO A 618 -22.31 -5.39 -18.34
N GLY A 619 -21.86 -4.15 -18.14
CA GLY A 619 -22.74 -2.98 -18.01
C GLY A 619 -23.07 -2.59 -16.56
N ILE A 620 -22.66 -3.39 -15.57
CA ILE A 620 -22.83 -3.10 -14.14
C ILE A 620 -21.45 -3.10 -13.49
N SER A 621 -21.10 -2.02 -12.79
CA SER A 621 -19.83 -1.91 -12.08
C SER A 621 -19.93 -2.45 -10.65
N ALA A 622 -21.06 -2.24 -9.97
CA ALA A 622 -21.26 -2.59 -8.58
C ALA A 622 -22.76 -2.62 -8.20
N ALA A 623 -23.07 -2.88 -6.93
CA ALA A 623 -24.41 -2.76 -6.37
C ALA A 623 -24.41 -1.89 -5.11
N THR A 624 -25.59 -1.46 -4.70
CA THR A 624 -25.81 -0.81 -3.40
C THR A 624 -27.14 -1.26 -2.79
N ILE A 625 -27.35 -0.94 -1.52
CA ILE A 625 -28.58 -1.20 -0.79
C ILE A 625 -29.23 0.16 -0.50
N LEU A 626 -30.46 0.34 -0.98
CA LEU A 626 -31.25 1.55 -0.75
C LEU A 626 -31.86 1.55 0.66
N GLY A 627 -32.39 2.71 1.09
CA GLY A 627 -33.00 2.87 2.41
C GLY A 627 -34.22 1.95 2.67
N ASP A 628 -34.89 1.45 1.64
CA ASP A 628 -35.97 0.47 1.80
C ASP A 628 -35.46 -0.98 1.90
N GLY A 629 -34.15 -1.19 1.81
CA GLY A 629 -33.50 -2.51 1.77
C GLY A 629 -33.51 -3.15 0.39
N SER A 630 -34.04 -2.47 -0.64
CA SER A 630 -33.94 -2.94 -2.01
C SER A 630 -32.50 -2.81 -2.52
N VAL A 631 -32.14 -3.68 -3.47
CA VAL A 631 -30.83 -3.64 -4.13
C VAL A 631 -30.94 -2.77 -5.38
N ALA A 632 -30.02 -1.84 -5.54
CA ALA A 632 -29.90 -1.05 -6.76
C ALA A 632 -28.56 -1.32 -7.44
N LEU A 633 -28.58 -1.43 -8.77
CA LEU A 633 -27.42 -1.77 -9.58
C LEU A 633 -26.76 -0.50 -10.11
N ILE A 634 -25.44 -0.38 -9.91
CA ILE A 634 -24.65 0.76 -10.36
C ILE A 634 -24.20 0.50 -11.80
N VAL A 635 -24.63 1.36 -12.71
CA VAL A 635 -24.42 1.22 -14.15
C VAL A 635 -23.00 1.65 -14.53
N ASP A 636 -22.31 0.81 -15.29
CA ASP A 636 -21.07 1.18 -15.97
C ASP A 636 -21.42 1.86 -17.30
N VAL A 637 -21.32 3.19 -17.30
CA VAL A 637 -21.67 4.06 -18.44
C VAL A 637 -20.83 3.77 -19.69
N SER A 638 -19.58 3.31 -19.52
CA SER A 638 -18.69 3.00 -20.64
C SER A 638 -19.02 1.64 -21.25
N ALA A 639 -19.23 0.64 -20.40
CA ALA A 639 -19.61 -0.71 -20.84
C ALA A 639 -21.01 -0.73 -21.47
N LEU A 640 -21.96 0.06 -20.95
CA LEU A 640 -23.32 0.12 -21.49
C LEU A 640 -23.34 0.53 -22.97
N GLN A 641 -22.48 1.48 -23.34
CA GLN A 641 -22.34 1.91 -24.72
C GLN A 641 -21.77 0.82 -25.64
N ALA A 642 -20.84 0.01 -25.13
CA ALA A 642 -20.27 -1.12 -25.87
C ALA A 642 -21.32 -2.22 -26.10
N ILE A 643 -22.08 -2.58 -25.07
CA ILE A 643 -23.16 -3.59 -25.14
C ILE A 643 -24.23 -3.19 -26.13
N ASN A 644 -24.61 -1.90 -26.14
CA ASN A 644 -25.59 -1.39 -27.09
C ASN A 644 -25.15 -1.60 -28.54
N ARG A 645 -23.85 -1.48 -28.84
CA ARG A 645 -23.31 -1.75 -30.17
C ARG A 645 -23.28 -3.24 -30.49
N GLU A 646 -22.83 -4.09 -29.57
CA GLU A 646 -22.74 -5.54 -29.78
C GLU A 646 -24.11 -6.18 -30.03
N GLN A 647 -25.11 -5.89 -29.18
CA GLN A 647 -26.47 -6.41 -29.34
C GLN A 647 -27.10 -5.99 -30.68
N ARG A 648 -26.72 -4.82 -31.21
CA ARG A 648 -27.19 -4.32 -32.51
C ARG A 648 -26.51 -5.00 -33.68
N MET A 649 -25.19 -5.24 -33.62
CA MET A 649 -24.48 -5.97 -34.68
C MET A 649 -25.01 -7.40 -34.80
N ALA A 650 -25.33 -8.04 -33.67
CA ALA A 650 -25.96 -9.36 -33.66
C ALA A 650 -27.36 -9.36 -34.32
N ASN A 651 -28.19 -8.35 -34.04
CA ASN A 651 -29.54 -8.23 -34.62
C ASN A 651 -29.57 -7.76 -36.09
N THR A 652 -28.50 -7.16 -36.60
CA THR A 652 -28.40 -6.76 -38.02
C THR A 652 -27.82 -7.87 -38.90
N ALA A 653 -27.10 -8.82 -38.29
CA ALA A 653 -26.52 -10.00 -38.95
C ALA A 653 -27.47 -11.22 -38.99
N ALA A 654 -28.52 -11.22 -38.18
CA ALA A 654 -29.63 -12.18 -38.18
C ALA A 654 -30.79 -11.66 -39.02
#